data_AF-A0A525BVK5-F1
#
_entry.id   AF-A0A525BVK5-F1
#
_cell.length_a   1.000
_cell.length_b   1.000
_cell.length_c   1.000
_cell.angle_alpha   90.00
_cell.angle_beta   90.00
_cell.angle_gamma   90.00
#
_symmetry.space_group_name_H-M   'P 1'
#
loop_
_entity.id
_entity.type
_entity.pdbx_description
1 polymer ?
#
loop_
_entity_poly.entity_id
_entity_poly.type
_entity_poly.pdbx_seq_one_letter_code
_entity_poly.pdbx_strand_id
1 'polypeptide(L)'
;EKEDELYNEGSPFKITSRDTRGVIVTIIADNYFGYSKKEIKTQISYAANLSGLYEEEHAGGALAFASFNLGVHYSPDSIKYDNGQTFEEAIALLGDEVQVFPEGYAVHKQFPSIFILPENARLFVDTQEAQWQWQGKDQKMRILPGKVYVHPSGYKIHLEKHPATPAWRLVGTEAEGVFCHKPCTVSGGGKSEISKSIWDAIRFEPIFVADFESDMQEVAKILERSYDDRLDPSIPVEKMPAEAFPRFGASSESLSRPNGLLDPAISLGFVIHLLSPASIWCDAYNEWVNSIPNNIKMLVFLVKRFYRPSWGEDWQSHFSVNTVNGKPGNEIRYAGRNLIGSYLRIGSRGDGSGWTYKMRQDCMPAIKVQMEDDISASIVVPSSQLENLNPKYDNPSVKIAENCEHRLFQRPDDAIHRGYDKQAEQDLSLDGNFICNFAPLEQKDAIEMTELAVTFSNYTQPMQQLIAKMAEAPEQSYFVASSHPRIVDGEPSKNPRYLQLNPNLKQPRDRCLADLGARLSRRIPHGKPVYHPVNAVLPGRRNNPADPESGIRPLAVYNPIHYQELPELFMDFVASLTGKSPSTTGAGTEGALTKAPFNALVATSDLNNALLSYILTGYNAYTTAAGYIGRRFRIDHDVSLLIPELWCRMSPQELDPQRLISLGYLEPIEDFEYQGRLVPASRLGYRITHEFCNAYFGRVFDHPETIFHKEMLRPELQSLEDFVDGIENIVEAQQKVARAYLADGSVEAAIPPLKALLHIMAEGSYEGKTVHNPEIRSLFTRDYVIRSEWYAERLRKQQEQHISHCEHHITYLNGFLAHSHNLEKELQQEMKSRLKKAQQDLDRYKQKDYLNSLVGTLGLDPLFR
;
A
#
# COMPACT_ATOMS: atom_id res chain seq x y z
N GLU A 1 -2.68 -43.10 24.43
CA GLU A 1 -1.42 -43.85 24.55
C GLU A 1 -1.66 -45.33 24.31
N LYS A 2 -1.51 -45.70 23.03
CA LYS A 2 -1.41 -47.06 22.52
C LYS A 2 -0.01 -47.23 21.93
N GLU A 3 0.50 -48.46 21.90
CA GLU A 3 1.86 -48.75 21.40
C GLU A 3 2.04 -48.40 19.91
N ASP A 4 0.96 -48.41 19.13
CA ASP A 4 0.93 -48.08 17.70
C ASP A 4 0.65 -46.59 17.40
N GLU A 5 0.57 -45.73 18.42
CA GLU A 5 0.38 -44.29 18.21
C GLU A 5 1.64 -43.69 17.55
N LEU A 6 1.46 -43.22 16.31
CA LEU A 6 2.49 -42.46 15.60
C LEU A 6 2.69 -41.10 16.27
N TYR A 7 3.95 -40.64 16.32
CA TYR A 7 4.25 -39.28 16.79
C TYR A 7 3.47 -38.25 15.99
N ASN A 8 2.88 -37.27 16.67
CA ASN A 8 2.01 -36.24 16.08
C ASN A 8 0.86 -36.84 15.23
N GLU A 9 0.34 -38.01 15.63
CA GLU A 9 -0.73 -38.73 14.93
C GLU A 9 -0.38 -39.07 13.46
N GLY A 10 0.92 -39.16 13.13
CA GLY A 10 1.41 -39.39 11.77
C GLY A 10 1.30 -38.17 10.85
N SER A 11 0.95 -37.00 11.40
CA SER A 11 0.83 -35.75 10.64
C SER A 11 2.17 -35.00 10.52
N PRO A 12 2.37 -34.19 9.46
CA PRO A 12 3.52 -33.30 9.30
C PRO A 12 3.79 -32.44 10.54
N PHE A 13 5.06 -32.28 10.90
CA PHE A 13 5.49 -31.39 11.99
C PHE A 13 6.86 -30.77 11.72
N LYS A 14 7.19 -29.75 12.52
CA LYS A 14 8.57 -29.29 12.70
C LYS A 14 8.91 -29.26 14.18
N ILE A 15 10.15 -29.60 14.53
CA ILE A 15 10.66 -29.53 15.91
C ILE A 15 11.93 -28.69 15.93
N THR A 16 11.98 -27.72 16.84
CA THR A 16 13.03 -26.70 16.91
C THR A 16 13.78 -26.76 18.24
N SER A 17 15.11 -26.68 18.19
CA SER A 17 15.99 -26.46 19.35
C SER A 17 16.77 -25.17 19.16
N ARG A 18 16.78 -24.32 20.18
CA ARG A 18 17.36 -22.96 20.15
C ARG A 18 17.54 -22.43 21.57
N ASP A 19 18.46 -21.50 21.76
CA ASP A 19 18.64 -20.74 23.01
C ASP A 19 19.38 -19.41 22.77
N THR A 20 19.92 -18.78 23.81
CA THR A 20 20.60 -17.47 23.69
C THR A 20 22.01 -17.54 23.09
N ARG A 21 22.53 -18.72 22.71
CA ARG A 21 23.84 -18.87 22.06
C ARG A 21 23.84 -18.45 20.59
N GLY A 22 22.68 -18.17 20.00
CA GLY A 22 22.56 -17.74 18.61
C GLY A 22 22.51 -18.88 17.60
N VAL A 23 22.19 -20.11 18.02
CA VAL A 23 22.05 -21.27 17.14
C VAL A 23 20.63 -21.83 17.25
N ILE A 24 19.98 -21.98 16.10
CA ILE A 24 18.67 -22.60 15.95
C ILE A 24 18.78 -23.80 15.00
N VAL A 25 18.22 -24.93 15.41
CA VAL A 25 18.19 -26.17 14.63
C VAL A 25 16.75 -26.65 14.53
N THR A 26 16.28 -26.86 13.30
CA THR A 26 14.92 -27.32 13.03
C THR A 26 14.92 -28.57 12.17
N ILE A 27 14.15 -29.58 12.58
CA ILE A 27 13.83 -30.75 11.78
C ILE A 27 12.41 -30.57 11.23
N ILE A 28 12.25 -30.76 9.92
CA ILE A 28 10.95 -30.70 9.23
C ILE A 28 10.62 -32.12 8.77
N ALA A 29 9.50 -32.68 9.23
CA ALA A 29 9.02 -34.01 8.90
C ALA A 29 7.98 -33.98 7.75
N ASP A 30 8.31 -33.24 6.69
CA ASP A 30 7.54 -33.12 5.44
C ASP A 30 8.43 -32.46 4.37
N ASN A 31 8.11 -32.64 3.09
CA ASN A 31 8.91 -32.10 1.98
C ASN A 31 8.19 -31.02 1.15
N TYR A 32 7.00 -30.56 1.57
CA TYR A 32 6.35 -29.43 0.93
C TYR A 32 7.18 -28.15 1.11
N PHE A 33 7.51 -27.52 -0.02
CA PHE A 33 8.41 -26.36 -0.11
C PHE A 33 8.00 -25.17 0.77
N GLY A 34 6.71 -25.03 1.08
CA GLY A 34 6.23 -23.98 1.97
C GLY A 34 6.85 -24.04 3.37
N TYR A 35 7.11 -25.25 3.90
CA TYR A 35 7.76 -25.41 5.20
C TYR A 35 9.20 -24.92 5.17
N SER A 36 9.95 -25.21 4.10
CA SER A 36 11.32 -24.72 3.94
C SER A 36 11.38 -23.18 3.90
N LYS A 37 10.51 -22.55 3.10
CA LYS A 37 10.40 -21.08 3.04
C LYS A 37 10.11 -20.49 4.42
N LYS A 38 9.10 -21.03 5.13
CA LYS A 38 8.65 -20.49 6.41
C LYS A 38 9.58 -20.82 7.58
N GLU A 39 10.43 -21.83 7.45
CA GLU A 39 11.47 -22.08 8.44
C GLU A 39 12.63 -21.10 8.31
N ILE A 40 13.01 -20.70 7.10
CA ILE A 40 13.95 -19.58 6.90
C ILE A 40 13.39 -18.31 7.56
N LYS A 41 12.10 -18.00 7.36
CA LYS A 41 11.41 -16.90 8.05
C LYS A 41 11.56 -17.00 9.58
N THR A 42 11.35 -18.19 10.13
CA THR A 42 11.46 -18.45 11.58
C THR A 42 12.86 -18.19 12.11
N GLN A 43 13.89 -18.60 11.37
CA GLN A 43 15.29 -18.39 11.75
C GLN A 43 15.71 -16.92 11.61
N ILE A 44 15.22 -16.19 10.60
CA ILE A 44 15.41 -14.73 10.48
C ILE A 44 14.75 -14.03 11.68
N SER A 45 13.53 -14.41 12.06
CA SER A 45 12.85 -13.87 13.23
C SER A 45 13.62 -14.13 14.53
N TYR A 46 14.17 -15.33 14.69
CA TYR A 46 15.05 -15.66 15.82
C TYR A 46 16.30 -14.77 15.83
N ALA A 47 16.97 -14.61 14.69
CA ALA A 47 18.17 -13.77 14.57
C ALA A 47 17.88 -12.29 14.87
N ALA A 48 16.76 -11.76 14.39
CA ALA A 48 16.33 -10.38 14.65
C ALA A 48 16.13 -10.13 16.16
N ASN A 49 15.41 -11.03 16.84
CA ASN A 49 15.17 -10.92 18.29
C ASN A 49 16.45 -10.98 19.12
N LEU A 50 17.41 -11.84 18.75
CA LEU A 50 18.69 -11.95 19.49
C LEU A 50 19.65 -10.79 19.19
N SER A 51 19.61 -10.25 17.98
CA SER A 51 20.51 -9.17 17.57
C SER A 51 20.09 -7.81 18.14
N GLY A 52 18.80 -7.64 18.43
CA GLY A 52 18.20 -6.34 18.74
C GLY A 52 18.21 -5.42 17.51
N LEU A 53 17.63 -4.23 17.62
CA LEU A 53 17.44 -3.23 16.54
C LEU A 53 16.55 -3.64 15.36
N TYR A 54 16.45 -4.93 15.07
CA TYR A 54 15.77 -5.46 13.89
C TYR A 54 14.43 -6.11 14.22
N GLU A 55 13.55 -6.10 13.24
CA GLU A 55 12.32 -6.89 13.25
C GLU A 55 12.30 -7.79 12.00
N GLU A 56 11.75 -8.99 12.18
CA GLU A 56 11.25 -9.78 11.05
C GLU A 56 9.74 -9.60 11.00
N GLU A 57 9.20 -9.29 9.83
CA GLU A 57 7.80 -8.95 9.66
C GLU A 57 7.13 -9.84 8.62
N HIS A 58 5.91 -10.27 8.92
CA HIS A 58 5.00 -10.82 7.93
C HIS A 58 4.20 -9.69 7.28
N ALA A 59 4.84 -8.99 6.35
CA ALA A 59 4.32 -7.77 5.75
C ALA A 59 4.46 -7.75 4.23
N GLY A 60 3.50 -7.10 3.56
CA GLY A 60 3.60 -6.69 2.16
C GLY A 60 3.76 -5.18 2.07
N GLY A 61 4.24 -4.66 0.94
CA GLY A 61 4.49 -3.23 0.85
C GLY A 61 4.86 -2.75 -0.54
N ALA A 62 4.53 -1.49 -0.83
CA ALA A 62 4.82 -0.86 -2.10
C ALA A 62 5.07 0.64 -1.95
N LEU A 63 6.04 1.14 -2.72
CA LEU A 63 6.23 2.56 -2.96
C LEU A 63 5.28 2.99 -4.08
N ALA A 64 4.24 3.72 -3.72
CA ALA A 64 3.17 4.13 -4.63
C ALA A 64 3.32 5.59 -5.07
N PHE A 65 3.31 5.83 -6.38
CA PHE A 65 3.46 7.15 -6.99
C PHE A 65 2.14 7.58 -7.62
N ALA A 66 1.61 8.74 -7.22
CA ALA A 66 0.43 9.29 -7.87
C ALA A 66 0.72 9.57 -9.35
N SER A 67 -0.19 9.13 -10.20
CA SER A 67 -0.13 9.32 -11.65
C SER A 67 -1.38 10.02 -12.17
N PHE A 68 -1.19 10.76 -13.26
CA PHE A 68 -2.20 11.62 -13.86
C PHE A 68 -2.19 11.51 -15.38
N ASN A 69 -3.37 11.53 -15.98
CA ASN A 69 -3.52 11.65 -17.42
C ASN A 69 -3.40 13.14 -17.76
N LEU A 70 -2.33 13.53 -18.42
CA LEU A 70 -2.04 14.91 -18.83
C LEU A 70 -2.75 15.28 -20.14
N GLY A 71 -3.26 14.28 -20.88
CA GLY A 71 -3.92 14.49 -22.16
C GLY A 71 -2.90 14.60 -23.30
N VAL A 72 -3.05 15.58 -24.18
CA VAL A 72 -2.21 15.71 -25.39
C VAL A 72 -1.09 16.74 -25.27
N HIS A 73 -1.00 17.45 -24.14
CA HIS A 73 -0.03 18.51 -23.91
C HIS A 73 0.43 18.52 -22.46
N TYR A 74 1.71 18.82 -22.24
CA TYR A 74 2.30 19.08 -20.93
C TYR A 74 3.11 20.38 -20.95
N SER A 75 2.92 21.19 -19.91
CA SER A 75 3.75 22.36 -19.58
C SER A 75 4.33 22.22 -18.16
N PRO A 76 5.56 22.68 -17.90
CA PRO A 76 6.18 22.65 -16.56
C PRO A 76 5.36 23.33 -15.47
N ASP A 77 4.62 24.40 -15.82
CA ASP A 77 3.73 25.13 -14.89
C ASP A 77 2.64 24.24 -14.26
N SER A 78 2.42 23.04 -14.80
CA SER A 78 1.47 22.06 -14.25
C SER A 78 2.04 21.20 -13.11
N ILE A 79 3.34 21.28 -12.83
CA ILE A 79 3.97 20.54 -11.72
C ILE A 79 3.66 21.24 -10.40
N LYS A 80 3.03 20.49 -9.49
CA LYS A 80 2.60 20.98 -8.17
C LYS A 80 3.76 21.31 -7.22
N TYR A 81 4.90 20.61 -7.32
CA TYR A 81 6.05 20.71 -6.43
C TYR A 81 7.34 21.06 -7.16
N ASP A 82 7.28 22.00 -8.11
CA ASP A 82 8.49 22.61 -8.67
C ASP A 82 9.00 23.72 -7.74
N ASN A 83 10.21 23.55 -7.22
CA ASN A 83 10.88 24.50 -6.34
C ASN A 83 12.02 25.22 -7.08
N GLY A 84 11.90 25.37 -8.40
CA GLY A 84 12.89 26.05 -9.24
C GLY A 84 14.14 25.20 -9.49
N GLN A 85 13.98 23.87 -9.55
CA GLN A 85 15.08 22.98 -9.94
C GLN A 85 15.44 23.22 -11.42
N THR A 86 16.74 23.24 -11.72
CA THR A 86 17.25 23.49 -13.09
C THR A 86 17.88 22.23 -13.69
N PHE A 87 17.99 22.19 -15.01
CA PHE A 87 18.70 21.13 -15.72
C PHE A 87 20.14 20.98 -15.21
N GLU A 88 20.87 22.07 -15.03
CA GLU A 88 22.23 22.07 -14.53
C GLU A 88 22.34 21.46 -13.13
N GLU A 89 21.40 21.80 -12.25
CA GLU A 89 21.31 21.18 -10.92
C GLU A 89 21.05 19.67 -11.04
N ALA A 90 20.08 19.26 -11.86
CA ALA A 90 19.78 17.84 -12.07
C ALA A 90 21.00 17.05 -12.57
N ILE A 91 21.77 17.61 -13.52
CA ILE A 91 23.01 16.98 -14.00
C ILE A 91 24.05 16.88 -12.89
N ALA A 92 24.22 17.90 -12.05
CA ALA A 92 25.14 17.85 -10.92
C ALA A 92 24.74 16.77 -9.89
N LEU A 93 23.44 16.59 -9.64
CA LEU A 93 22.92 15.57 -8.73
C LEU A 93 23.04 14.14 -9.28
N LEU A 94 22.92 13.98 -10.59
CA LEU A 94 23.01 12.67 -11.26
C LEU A 94 24.45 12.26 -11.58
N GLY A 95 25.35 13.24 -11.75
CA GLY A 95 26.78 12.99 -11.94
C GLY A 95 27.05 12.11 -13.16
N ASP A 96 27.78 11.01 -12.95
CA ASP A 96 28.17 10.09 -14.02
C ASP A 96 27.09 9.07 -14.40
N GLU A 97 25.91 9.09 -13.79
CA GLU A 97 24.79 8.19 -14.15
C GLU A 97 24.17 8.55 -15.52
N VAL A 98 24.40 9.77 -15.99
CA VAL A 98 23.83 10.31 -17.23
C VAL A 98 24.90 10.75 -18.23
N GLN A 99 24.53 10.70 -19.52
CA GLN A 99 25.27 11.31 -20.61
C GLN A 99 24.56 12.60 -21.03
N VAL A 100 25.25 13.73 -20.95
CA VAL A 100 24.73 15.06 -21.32
C VAL A 100 25.00 15.34 -22.79
N PHE A 101 24.02 15.94 -23.46
CA PHE A 101 24.06 16.31 -24.87
C PHE A 101 24.09 17.84 -25.04
N PRO A 102 24.79 18.37 -26.08
CA PRO A 102 24.96 19.81 -26.28
C PRO A 102 23.65 20.56 -26.55
N GLU A 103 22.60 19.86 -26.99
CA GLU A 103 21.26 20.38 -27.21
C GLU A 103 20.48 20.65 -25.91
N GLY A 104 21.05 20.36 -24.73
CA GLY A 104 20.43 20.67 -23.44
C GLY A 104 19.45 19.60 -22.97
N TYR A 105 19.84 18.33 -23.07
CA TYR A 105 19.16 17.19 -22.47
C TYR A 105 20.19 16.14 -22.05
N ALA A 106 19.79 15.16 -21.24
CA ALA A 106 20.64 14.04 -20.89
C ALA A 106 19.93 12.69 -20.99
N VAL A 107 20.70 11.61 -21.07
CA VAL A 107 20.20 10.23 -21.16
C VAL A 107 20.85 9.38 -20.08
N HIS A 108 20.05 8.57 -19.37
CA HIS A 108 20.59 7.65 -18.37
C HIS A 108 21.42 6.54 -19.02
N LYS A 109 22.64 6.31 -18.53
CA LYS A 109 23.62 5.40 -19.16
C LYS A 109 23.18 3.94 -19.11
N GLN A 110 22.67 3.47 -17.96
CA GLN A 110 22.21 2.08 -17.82
C GLN A 110 20.85 1.84 -18.50
N PHE A 111 20.02 2.90 -18.60
CA PHE A 111 18.68 2.81 -19.14
C PHE A 111 18.47 3.89 -20.19
N PRO A 112 18.89 3.69 -21.45
CA PRO A 112 18.75 4.66 -22.54
C PRO A 112 17.29 4.96 -22.96
N SER A 113 16.33 4.53 -22.14
CA SER A 113 14.93 4.90 -22.23
C SER A 113 14.55 6.08 -21.35
N ILE A 114 15.43 6.52 -20.44
CA ILE A 114 15.20 7.62 -19.51
C ILE A 114 15.94 8.86 -20.02
N PHE A 115 15.21 9.94 -20.23
CA PHE A 115 15.71 11.23 -20.68
C PHE A 115 15.49 12.27 -19.60
N ILE A 116 16.51 13.06 -19.29
CA ILE A 116 16.40 14.24 -18.43
C ILE A 116 16.23 15.44 -19.35
N LEU A 117 15.12 16.14 -19.21
CA LEU A 117 14.79 17.34 -19.97
C LEU A 117 15.02 18.60 -19.12
N PRO A 118 15.19 19.77 -19.75
CA PRO A 118 15.31 21.02 -19.01
C PRO A 118 13.97 21.49 -18.46
N GLU A 119 14.03 22.36 -17.47
CA GLU A 119 12.89 22.85 -16.69
C GLU A 119 11.83 23.59 -17.51
N ASN A 120 12.18 24.08 -18.69
CA ASN A 120 11.26 24.76 -19.61
C ASN A 120 10.68 23.85 -20.71
N ALA A 121 10.92 22.54 -20.65
CA ALA A 121 10.50 21.61 -21.69
C ALA A 121 8.98 21.39 -21.72
N ARG A 122 8.39 21.49 -22.91
CA ARG A 122 6.97 21.24 -23.19
C ARG A 122 6.80 20.04 -24.11
N LEU A 123 5.81 19.20 -23.85
CA LEU A 123 5.57 17.97 -24.62
C LEU A 123 4.21 18.01 -25.28
N PHE A 124 4.16 17.57 -26.54
CA PHE A 124 2.96 17.60 -27.38
C PHE A 124 2.75 16.25 -28.07
N VAL A 125 1.57 15.66 -27.91
CA VAL A 125 1.17 14.42 -28.61
C VAL A 125 0.84 14.71 -30.06
N ASP A 126 0.19 15.83 -30.35
CA ASP A 126 -0.29 16.17 -31.70
C ASP A 126 0.87 16.32 -32.71
N THR A 127 1.97 16.96 -32.30
CA THR A 127 3.20 17.04 -33.10
C THR A 127 4.16 15.89 -32.80
N GLN A 128 3.92 15.12 -31.74
CA GLN A 128 4.80 14.08 -31.21
C GLN A 128 6.22 14.59 -30.94
N GLU A 129 6.33 15.75 -30.29
CA GLU A 129 7.59 16.41 -29.98
C GLU A 129 7.66 16.91 -28.52
N ALA A 130 8.86 16.86 -27.94
CA ALA A 130 9.24 17.68 -26.80
C ALA A 130 10.01 18.89 -27.33
N GLN A 131 9.75 20.08 -26.79
CA GLN A 131 10.32 21.35 -27.25
C GLN A 131 10.80 22.18 -26.05
N TRP A 132 11.96 22.81 -26.16
CA TRP A 132 12.53 23.66 -25.11
C TRP A 132 13.47 24.71 -25.69
N GLN A 133 13.84 25.71 -24.88
CA GLN A 133 14.89 26.66 -25.23
C GLN A 133 16.17 26.34 -24.48
N TRP A 134 17.28 26.29 -25.21
CA TRP A 134 18.61 26.06 -24.64
C TRP A 134 19.63 27.00 -25.29
N GLN A 135 20.34 27.78 -24.47
CA GLN A 135 21.36 28.74 -24.94
C GLN A 135 20.86 29.66 -26.08
N GLY A 136 19.62 30.15 -25.97
CA GLY A 136 19.00 31.04 -26.96
C GLY A 136 18.56 30.37 -28.26
N LYS A 137 18.59 29.03 -28.35
CA LYS A 137 18.10 28.26 -29.50
C LYS A 137 16.90 27.40 -29.11
N ASP A 138 15.91 27.33 -29.99
CA ASP A 138 14.82 26.37 -29.87
C ASP A 138 15.33 24.97 -30.21
N GLN A 139 15.08 24.04 -29.31
CA GLN A 139 15.46 22.64 -29.40
C GLN A 139 14.21 21.78 -29.43
N LYS A 140 14.32 20.61 -30.04
CA LYS A 140 13.22 19.64 -30.06
C LYS A 140 13.69 18.20 -30.20
N MET A 141 12.88 17.29 -29.71
CA MET A 141 13.06 15.85 -29.91
C MET A 141 11.72 15.13 -30.09
N ARG A 142 11.74 13.93 -30.69
CA ARG A 142 10.54 13.09 -30.79
C ARG A 142 10.22 12.44 -29.45
N ILE A 143 8.94 12.44 -29.06
CA ILE A 143 8.46 11.65 -27.93
C ILE A 143 8.02 10.26 -28.41
N LEU A 144 8.68 9.23 -27.87
CA LEU A 144 8.47 7.83 -28.26
C LEU A 144 7.83 7.00 -27.13
N PRO A 145 6.99 6.01 -27.46
CA PRO A 145 6.50 5.03 -26.50
C PRO A 145 7.64 4.24 -25.84
N GLY A 146 7.44 3.81 -24.59
CA GLY A 146 8.46 3.06 -23.83
C GLY A 146 9.65 3.90 -23.34
N LYS A 147 9.64 5.22 -23.61
CA LYS A 147 10.59 6.21 -23.09
C LYS A 147 9.95 7.03 -21.97
N VAL A 148 10.76 7.47 -21.02
CA VAL A 148 10.34 8.32 -19.90
C VAL A 148 11.17 9.60 -19.95
N TYR A 149 10.49 10.74 -19.90
CA TYR A 149 11.06 12.07 -19.88
C TYR A 149 10.92 12.63 -18.47
N VAL A 150 12.02 13.02 -17.86
CA VAL A 150 12.10 13.44 -16.46
C VAL A 150 12.43 14.92 -16.39
N HIS A 151 11.56 15.66 -15.73
CA HIS A 151 11.77 17.07 -15.39
C HIS A 151 12.82 17.20 -14.27
N PRO A 152 13.56 18.32 -14.14
CA PRO A 152 14.56 18.50 -13.07
C PRO A 152 14.02 18.37 -11.64
N SER A 153 12.71 18.54 -11.42
CA SER A 153 12.05 18.26 -10.14
C SER A 153 11.89 16.76 -9.81
N GLY A 154 12.21 15.88 -10.76
CA GLY A 154 12.01 14.43 -10.70
C GLY A 154 10.66 13.95 -11.24
N TYR A 155 9.77 14.85 -11.65
CA TYR A 155 8.48 14.50 -12.25
C TYR A 155 8.67 13.74 -13.56
N LYS A 156 7.96 12.63 -13.73
CA LYS A 156 8.14 11.67 -14.82
C LYS A 156 7.00 11.76 -15.82
N ILE A 157 7.30 11.76 -17.11
CA ILE A 157 6.31 11.85 -18.18
C ILE A 157 6.57 10.75 -19.21
N HIS A 158 5.54 10.02 -19.62
CA HIS A 158 5.64 9.07 -20.73
C HIS A 158 4.45 9.14 -21.67
N LEU A 159 4.66 8.67 -22.90
CA LEU A 159 3.63 8.57 -23.93
C LEU A 159 2.98 7.18 -23.85
N GLU A 160 1.65 7.14 -23.71
CA GLU A 160 0.88 5.91 -23.53
C GLU A 160 -0.33 5.87 -24.47
N LYS A 161 -0.60 4.70 -25.05
CA LYS A 161 -1.80 4.46 -25.84
C LYS A 161 -2.95 4.08 -24.91
N HIS A 162 -4.13 4.64 -25.14
CA HIS A 162 -5.33 4.23 -24.44
C HIS A 162 -5.63 2.74 -24.75
N PRO A 163 -5.91 1.90 -23.75
CA PRO A 163 -6.12 0.46 -23.97
C PRO A 163 -7.36 0.16 -24.82
N ALA A 164 -8.43 0.94 -24.66
CA ALA A 164 -9.70 0.74 -25.38
C ALA A 164 -9.94 1.65 -26.60
N THR A 165 -9.04 2.59 -26.93
CA THR A 165 -9.25 3.53 -28.05
C THR A 165 -7.95 3.78 -28.82
N PRO A 166 -7.99 4.27 -30.07
CA PRO A 166 -6.77 4.62 -30.79
C PRO A 166 -6.08 5.89 -30.25
N ALA A 167 -6.62 6.53 -29.19
CA ALA A 167 -6.07 7.75 -28.63
C ALA A 167 -4.73 7.50 -27.91
N TRP A 168 -3.88 8.51 -27.95
CA TRP A 168 -2.62 8.57 -27.22
C TRP A 168 -2.67 9.71 -26.21
N ARG A 169 -1.98 9.54 -25.08
CA ARG A 169 -1.92 10.52 -24.00
C ARG A 169 -0.52 10.58 -23.40
N LEU A 170 -0.20 11.73 -22.82
CA LEU A 170 0.88 11.86 -21.86
C LEU A 170 0.37 11.46 -20.49
N VAL A 171 1.17 10.67 -19.79
CA VAL A 171 0.95 10.29 -18.40
C VAL A 171 2.06 10.92 -17.59
N GLY A 172 1.68 11.62 -16.53
CA GLY A 172 2.59 12.24 -15.58
C GLY A 172 2.58 11.47 -14.26
N THR A 173 3.75 11.27 -13.67
CA THR A 173 3.93 10.56 -12.40
C THR A 173 4.79 11.39 -11.47
N GLU A 174 4.34 11.52 -10.22
CA GLU A 174 5.06 12.28 -9.19
C GLU A 174 6.51 11.80 -9.01
N ALA A 175 7.37 12.73 -8.61
CA ALA A 175 8.80 12.45 -8.43
C ALA A 175 9.03 11.42 -7.31
N GLU A 176 8.28 11.59 -6.22
CA GLU A 176 8.43 10.85 -4.98
C GLU A 176 7.11 10.16 -4.60
N GLY A 177 7.21 8.91 -4.15
CA GLY A 177 6.07 8.08 -3.76
C GLY A 177 5.87 8.01 -2.25
N VAL A 178 4.79 7.33 -1.86
CA VAL A 178 4.48 6.98 -0.46
C VAL A 178 4.75 5.50 -0.27
N PHE A 179 5.64 5.14 0.66
CA PHE A 179 5.83 3.75 1.02
C PHE A 179 4.69 3.28 1.93
N CYS A 180 3.74 2.57 1.31
CA CYS A 180 2.64 1.87 1.96
C CYS A 180 3.10 0.50 2.46
N HIS A 181 3.18 0.33 3.78
CA HIS A 181 3.57 -0.89 4.48
C HIS A 181 2.32 -1.57 5.07
N LYS A 182 2.13 -2.86 4.84
CA LYS A 182 0.94 -3.64 5.24
C LYS A 182 1.34 -4.85 6.10
N PRO A 183 1.63 -4.63 7.40
CA PRO A 183 2.03 -5.68 8.33
C PRO A 183 0.82 -6.39 8.94
N CYS A 184 1.08 -7.42 9.75
CA CYS A 184 0.12 -8.07 10.66
C CYS A 184 -1.24 -8.41 10.01
N THR A 185 -1.20 -8.77 8.72
CA THR A 185 -2.40 -8.97 7.91
C THR A 185 -2.66 -10.46 7.76
N VAL A 186 -3.75 -10.93 8.34
CA VAL A 186 -4.15 -12.35 8.29
C VAL A 186 -4.37 -12.83 6.86
N SER A 187 -4.37 -14.14 6.66
CA SER A 187 -4.64 -14.76 5.37
C SER A 187 -5.98 -14.30 4.79
N GLY A 188 -5.93 -13.72 3.59
CA GLY A 188 -7.06 -13.10 2.90
C GLY A 188 -7.46 -11.72 3.44
N GLY A 189 -6.63 -11.08 4.27
CA GLY A 189 -6.70 -9.65 4.59
C GLY A 189 -6.07 -8.74 3.52
N GLY A 190 -5.58 -9.33 2.43
CA GLY A 190 -5.07 -8.61 1.26
C GLY A 190 -3.68 -8.00 1.43
N LYS A 191 -2.74 -8.75 2.04
CA LYS A 191 -1.34 -8.32 2.25
C LYS A 191 -0.63 -7.96 0.94
N SER A 192 -0.57 -8.89 -0.02
CA SER A 192 0.10 -8.68 -1.31
C SER A 192 -0.69 -7.75 -2.26
N GLU A 193 -1.97 -7.50 -1.99
CA GLU A 193 -2.80 -6.57 -2.79
C GLU A 193 -2.26 -5.14 -2.77
N ILE A 194 -1.51 -4.76 -1.72
CA ILE A 194 -0.90 -3.43 -1.61
C ILE A 194 0.03 -3.13 -2.80
N SER A 195 0.71 -4.14 -3.36
CA SER A 195 1.64 -3.99 -4.49
C SER A 195 1.05 -4.36 -5.85
N LYS A 196 -0.08 -5.09 -5.91
CA LYS A 196 -0.73 -5.48 -7.17
C LYS A 196 -1.29 -4.31 -7.94
N SER A 197 -1.21 -4.34 -9.27
CA SER A 197 -1.76 -3.29 -10.12
C SER A 197 -3.29 -3.23 -10.03
N ILE A 198 -3.86 -2.04 -9.83
CA ILE A 198 -5.32 -1.84 -9.92
C ILE A 198 -5.81 -1.79 -11.37
N TRP A 199 -4.89 -1.70 -12.36
CA TRP A 199 -5.26 -1.63 -13.79
C TRP A 199 -6.16 -2.77 -14.24
N ASP A 200 -5.94 -3.98 -13.74
CA ASP A 200 -6.72 -5.15 -14.15
C ASP A 200 -8.18 -5.11 -13.66
N ALA A 201 -8.47 -4.27 -12.65
CA ALA A 201 -9.83 -4.04 -12.16
C ALA A 201 -10.56 -2.90 -12.91
N ILE A 202 -9.85 -2.13 -13.76
CA ILE A 202 -10.44 -0.99 -14.47
C ILE A 202 -11.10 -1.44 -15.78
N ARG A 203 -12.34 -1.00 -15.97
CA ARG A 203 -13.11 -1.16 -17.19
C ARG A 203 -13.19 0.15 -17.97
N PHE A 204 -13.23 0.04 -19.29
CA PHE A 204 -13.32 1.18 -20.19
C PHE A 204 -14.64 1.12 -20.92
N GLU A 205 -15.53 2.07 -20.63
CA GLU A 205 -16.88 2.10 -21.17
C GLU A 205 -17.21 3.52 -21.70
N PRO A 206 -18.16 3.66 -22.63
CA PRO A 206 -18.62 4.97 -23.05
C PRO A 206 -19.13 5.82 -21.89
N ILE A 207 -19.08 7.13 -22.07
CA ILE A 207 -19.71 8.08 -21.15
C ILE A 207 -21.07 8.45 -21.74
N PHE A 208 -22.13 8.25 -20.94
CA PHE A 208 -23.50 8.45 -21.39
C PHE A 208 -24.07 9.80 -20.94
N VAL A 209 -24.87 10.40 -21.83
CA VAL A 209 -25.71 11.58 -21.57
C VAL A 209 -27.18 11.21 -21.82
N ALA A 210 -28.09 11.83 -21.09
CA ALA A 210 -29.52 11.53 -21.23
C ALA A 210 -30.10 12.27 -22.44
N ASP A 211 -29.95 13.59 -22.44
CA ASP A 211 -30.31 14.48 -23.54
C ASP A 211 -29.20 15.53 -23.68
N PHE A 212 -28.40 15.45 -24.75
CA PHE A 212 -27.20 16.26 -24.87
C PHE A 212 -27.49 17.77 -24.83
N GLU A 213 -28.56 18.23 -25.48
CA GLU A 213 -28.87 19.67 -25.55
C GLU A 213 -29.33 20.19 -24.19
N SER A 214 -30.26 19.50 -23.54
CA SER A 214 -30.75 19.86 -22.22
C SER A 214 -29.68 19.73 -21.14
N ASP A 215 -28.89 18.65 -21.17
CA ASP A 215 -27.84 18.39 -20.19
C ASP A 215 -26.74 19.48 -20.28
N MET A 216 -26.34 19.88 -21.48
CA MET A 216 -25.33 20.94 -21.66
C MET A 216 -25.84 22.33 -21.27
N GLN A 217 -27.14 22.59 -21.37
CA GLN A 217 -27.75 23.82 -20.82
C GLN A 217 -27.68 23.86 -19.29
N GLU A 218 -27.92 22.73 -18.61
CA GLU A 218 -27.76 22.66 -17.15
C GLU A 218 -26.28 22.82 -16.73
N VAL A 219 -25.35 22.23 -17.49
CA VAL A 219 -23.90 22.43 -17.30
C VAL A 219 -23.54 23.92 -17.41
N ALA A 220 -24.06 24.62 -18.42
CA ALA A 220 -23.81 26.06 -18.60
C ALA A 220 -24.29 26.87 -17.38
N LYS A 221 -25.51 26.60 -16.87
CA LYS A 221 -26.04 27.27 -15.67
C LYS A 221 -25.13 27.08 -14.45
N ILE A 222 -24.54 25.89 -14.28
CA ILE A 222 -23.61 25.61 -13.19
C ILE A 222 -22.30 26.39 -13.39
N LEU A 223 -21.76 26.43 -14.61
CA LEU A 223 -20.51 27.14 -14.90
C LEU A 223 -20.66 28.67 -14.80
N GLU A 224 -21.82 29.22 -15.13
CA GLU A 224 -22.13 30.66 -15.08
C GLU A 224 -22.47 31.19 -13.67
N ARG A 225 -22.78 30.28 -12.72
CA ARG A 225 -23.16 30.61 -11.34
C ARG A 225 -21.97 31.19 -10.54
N SER A 226 -22.26 32.12 -9.63
CA SER A 226 -21.35 32.53 -8.54
C SER A 226 -21.42 31.57 -7.35
N TYR A 227 -20.26 31.29 -6.75
CA TYR A 227 -20.10 30.38 -5.62
C TYR A 227 -19.74 31.09 -4.30
N ASP A 228 -20.02 32.39 -4.20
CA ASP A 228 -19.75 33.19 -3.00
C ASP A 228 -20.68 32.81 -1.82
N ASP A 229 -21.86 32.27 -2.12
CA ASP A 229 -22.88 31.89 -1.13
C ASP A 229 -22.69 30.47 -0.55
N ARG A 230 -21.63 29.76 -0.96
CA ARG A 230 -21.42 28.35 -0.58
C ARG A 230 -21.08 28.14 0.90
N LEU A 231 -20.37 29.09 1.50
CA LEU A 231 -19.79 28.93 2.83
C LEU A 231 -20.85 29.14 3.89
N ASP A 232 -20.82 28.35 4.97
CA ASP A 232 -21.64 28.61 6.14
C ASP A 232 -21.16 29.89 6.85
N PRO A 233 -21.98 30.97 6.89
CA PRO A 233 -21.60 32.23 7.53
C PRO A 233 -21.44 32.11 9.06
N SER A 234 -21.92 31.02 9.67
CA SER A 234 -21.75 30.76 11.10
C SER A 234 -20.35 30.22 11.46
N ILE A 235 -19.60 29.72 10.46
CA ILE A 235 -18.25 29.18 10.65
C ILE A 235 -17.24 30.27 10.28
N PRO A 236 -16.39 30.72 11.22
CA PRO A 236 -15.31 31.65 10.90
C PRO A 236 -14.37 31.06 9.84
N VAL A 237 -13.95 31.87 8.87
CA VAL A 237 -13.05 31.46 7.77
C VAL A 237 -11.76 30.83 8.30
N GLU A 238 -11.23 31.32 9.43
CA GLU A 238 -10.00 30.79 10.03
C GLU A 238 -10.17 29.38 10.62
N LYS A 239 -11.41 28.96 10.85
CA LYS A 239 -11.76 27.62 11.35
C LYS A 239 -12.17 26.66 10.24
N MET A 240 -12.33 27.14 9.01
CA MET A 240 -12.66 26.28 7.88
C MET A 240 -11.45 25.44 7.47
N PRO A 241 -11.66 24.18 7.05
CA PRO A 241 -10.58 23.38 6.49
C PRO A 241 -10.04 24.02 5.21
N ALA A 242 -8.74 23.82 4.95
CA ALA A 242 -8.09 24.33 3.74
C ALA A 242 -8.75 23.79 2.45
N GLU A 243 -9.41 22.64 2.53
CA GLU A 243 -10.20 22.01 1.47
C GLU A 243 -11.41 22.87 1.03
N ALA A 244 -11.89 23.79 1.88
CA ALA A 244 -12.99 24.70 1.58
C ALA A 244 -12.64 25.78 0.53
N PHE A 245 -11.34 25.92 0.24
CA PHE A 245 -10.79 26.97 -0.63
C PHE A 245 -9.99 26.36 -1.79
N PRO A 246 -10.02 27.01 -2.97
CA PRO A 246 -9.19 26.57 -4.08
C PRO A 246 -7.71 26.76 -3.72
N ARG A 247 -6.90 25.76 -4.01
CA ARG A 247 -5.43 25.82 -3.82
C ARG A 247 -4.78 26.56 -5.01
N PHE A 248 -3.52 26.99 -4.86
CA PHE A 248 -2.64 27.49 -5.94
C PHE A 248 -2.97 28.87 -6.55
N GLY A 249 -3.12 29.90 -5.71
CA GLY A 249 -3.20 31.28 -6.19
C GLY A 249 -4.53 31.66 -6.88
N ALA A 250 -5.44 30.70 -7.07
CA ALA A 250 -6.83 30.96 -7.41
C ALA A 250 -7.49 31.80 -6.32
N SER A 251 -8.04 32.96 -6.68
CA SER A 251 -8.74 33.84 -5.75
C SER A 251 -10.22 33.45 -5.66
N SER A 252 -10.86 33.81 -4.53
CA SER A 252 -12.32 33.76 -4.40
C SER A 252 -13.02 34.51 -5.53
N GLU A 253 -12.38 35.55 -6.09
CA GLU A 253 -12.89 36.31 -7.24
C GLU A 253 -13.10 35.44 -8.49
N SER A 254 -12.24 34.43 -8.73
CA SER A 254 -12.47 33.48 -9.83
C SER A 254 -13.75 32.67 -9.59
N LEU A 255 -14.13 32.38 -8.35
CA LEU A 255 -15.37 31.66 -8.03
C LEU A 255 -16.63 32.55 -8.10
N SER A 256 -16.47 33.87 -8.09
CA SER A 256 -17.55 34.84 -8.13
C SER A 256 -18.03 35.18 -9.55
N ARG A 257 -17.25 34.85 -10.59
CA ARG A 257 -17.53 35.24 -11.99
C ARG A 257 -18.04 34.08 -12.87
N PRO A 258 -18.79 34.37 -13.94
CA PRO A 258 -19.22 33.36 -14.90
C PRO A 258 -18.04 32.60 -15.52
N ASN A 259 -18.21 31.30 -15.72
CA ASN A 259 -17.19 30.35 -16.17
C ASN A 259 -15.95 30.29 -15.26
N GLY A 260 -16.07 30.83 -14.04
CA GLY A 260 -15.03 30.90 -13.04
C GLY A 260 -14.39 29.54 -12.72
N LEU A 261 -15.23 28.50 -12.65
CA LEU A 261 -14.76 27.12 -12.42
C LEU A 261 -13.78 26.62 -13.48
N LEU A 262 -13.83 27.14 -14.71
CA LEU A 262 -12.95 26.73 -15.80
C LEU A 262 -11.53 27.31 -15.68
N ASP A 263 -11.30 28.26 -14.77
CA ASP A 263 -9.98 28.85 -14.49
C ASP A 263 -8.93 27.76 -14.21
N PRO A 264 -7.83 27.67 -14.99
CA PRO A 264 -6.79 26.66 -14.80
C PRO A 264 -6.19 26.61 -13.39
N ALA A 265 -6.23 27.71 -12.63
CA ALA A 265 -5.77 27.75 -11.25
C ALA A 265 -6.68 26.94 -10.29
N ILE A 266 -7.94 26.71 -10.67
CA ILE A 266 -8.88 25.88 -9.92
C ILE A 266 -8.73 24.43 -10.36
N SER A 267 -8.31 23.56 -9.45
CA SER A 267 -8.13 22.13 -9.74
C SER A 267 -9.47 21.40 -9.97
N LEU A 268 -9.48 20.36 -10.81
CA LEU A 268 -10.65 19.49 -10.98
C LEU A 268 -11.10 18.85 -9.65
N GLY A 269 -10.16 18.46 -8.79
CA GLY A 269 -10.49 17.90 -7.47
C GLY A 269 -11.25 18.88 -6.59
N PHE A 270 -10.92 20.18 -6.66
CA PHE A 270 -11.68 21.21 -5.97
C PHE A 270 -13.09 21.38 -6.55
N VAL A 271 -13.24 21.36 -7.88
CA VAL A 271 -14.58 21.42 -8.52
C VAL A 271 -15.44 20.23 -8.10
N ILE A 272 -14.86 19.02 -8.01
CA ILE A 272 -15.57 17.83 -7.50
C ILE A 272 -16.01 18.04 -6.06
N HIS A 273 -15.11 18.51 -5.18
CA HIS A 273 -15.44 18.79 -3.79
C HIS A 273 -16.52 19.88 -3.64
N LEU A 274 -16.44 20.95 -4.45
CA LEU A 274 -17.40 22.04 -4.50
C LEU A 274 -18.80 21.59 -4.93
N LEU A 275 -18.89 20.57 -5.79
CA LEU A 275 -20.14 19.95 -6.25
C LEU A 275 -20.45 18.63 -5.50
N SER A 276 -19.80 18.42 -4.36
CA SER A 276 -20.10 17.35 -3.40
C SER A 276 -20.68 17.97 -2.13
N PRO A 277 -21.74 17.38 -1.54
CA PRO A 277 -22.26 17.85 -0.26
C PRO A 277 -21.18 17.77 0.82
N ALA A 278 -21.11 18.77 1.70
CA ALA A 278 -20.18 18.77 2.82
C ALA A 278 -20.68 19.67 3.94
N SER A 279 -20.39 19.30 5.19
CA SER A 279 -20.73 20.09 6.40
C SER A 279 -20.13 21.50 6.44
N ILE A 280 -19.11 21.78 5.63
CA ILE A 280 -18.50 23.11 5.51
C ILE A 280 -19.32 24.08 4.64
N TRP A 281 -20.27 23.55 3.87
CA TRP A 281 -21.16 24.35 3.05
C TRP A 281 -22.44 24.69 3.81
N CYS A 282 -23.05 25.83 3.50
CA CYS A 282 -24.34 26.19 4.08
C CYS A 282 -25.46 25.25 3.60
N ASP A 283 -26.52 25.10 4.39
CA ASP A 283 -27.63 24.19 4.09
C ASP A 283 -28.26 24.46 2.71
N ALA A 284 -28.50 25.73 2.38
CA ALA A 284 -29.07 26.11 1.08
C ALA A 284 -28.17 25.71 -0.10
N TYR A 285 -26.84 25.79 0.07
CA TYR A 285 -25.90 25.35 -0.95
C TYR A 285 -25.86 23.83 -1.07
N ASN A 286 -25.86 23.10 0.05
CA ASN A 286 -25.94 21.65 0.05
C ASN A 286 -27.25 21.15 -0.60
N GLU A 287 -28.39 21.78 -0.35
CA GLU A 287 -29.65 21.49 -1.03
C GLU A 287 -29.54 21.70 -2.55
N TRP A 288 -28.92 22.80 -2.98
CA TRP A 288 -28.65 23.03 -4.41
C TRP A 288 -27.73 21.96 -5.00
N VAL A 289 -26.61 21.64 -4.37
CA VAL A 289 -25.68 20.59 -4.84
C VAL A 289 -26.36 19.22 -4.94
N ASN A 290 -27.24 18.88 -4.00
CA ASN A 290 -28.01 17.63 -4.02
C ASN A 290 -29.09 17.61 -5.12
N SER A 291 -29.57 18.78 -5.54
CA SER A 291 -30.54 18.90 -6.63
C SER A 291 -29.93 18.62 -8.02
N ILE A 292 -28.60 18.71 -8.15
CA ILE A 292 -27.89 18.48 -9.41
C ILE A 292 -27.74 16.98 -9.65
N PRO A 293 -28.26 16.42 -10.76
CA PRO A 293 -28.07 15.02 -11.10
C PRO A 293 -26.61 14.65 -11.34
N ASN A 294 -26.21 13.43 -10.96
CA ASN A 294 -24.82 12.98 -11.10
C ASN A 294 -24.31 12.99 -12.55
N ASN A 295 -25.16 12.70 -13.54
CA ASN A 295 -24.79 12.81 -14.95
C ASN A 295 -24.44 14.26 -15.34
N ILE A 296 -25.09 15.27 -14.77
CA ILE A 296 -24.77 16.68 -15.02
C ILE A 296 -23.45 17.07 -14.34
N LYS A 297 -23.24 16.67 -13.07
CA LYS A 297 -21.97 16.92 -12.36
C LYS A 297 -20.78 16.31 -13.12
N MET A 298 -20.92 15.07 -13.58
CA MET A 298 -19.93 14.39 -14.41
C MET A 298 -19.60 15.20 -15.68
N LEU A 299 -20.61 15.78 -16.35
CA LEU A 299 -20.39 16.63 -17.52
C LEU A 299 -19.63 17.92 -17.17
N VAL A 300 -19.94 18.57 -16.05
CA VAL A 300 -19.17 19.71 -15.54
C VAL A 300 -17.69 19.32 -15.35
N PHE A 301 -17.42 18.15 -14.76
CA PHE A 301 -16.07 17.64 -14.54
C PHE A 301 -15.34 17.35 -15.86
N LEU A 302 -16.04 16.82 -16.86
CA LEU A 302 -15.50 16.60 -18.20
C LEU A 302 -15.17 17.92 -18.90
N VAL A 303 -16.09 18.89 -18.88
CA VAL A 303 -15.84 20.22 -19.45
C VAL A 303 -14.62 20.85 -18.76
N LYS A 304 -14.58 20.85 -17.43
CA LYS A 304 -13.44 21.35 -16.65
C LYS A 304 -12.13 20.68 -17.06
N ARG A 305 -12.14 19.36 -17.22
CA ARG A 305 -10.94 18.59 -17.57
C ARG A 305 -10.38 18.97 -18.94
N PHE A 306 -11.25 19.09 -19.93
CA PHE A 306 -10.83 19.30 -21.32
C PHE A 306 -10.67 20.78 -21.68
N TYR A 307 -11.27 21.69 -20.89
CA TYR A 307 -11.23 23.13 -21.12
C TYR A 307 -9.82 23.64 -21.41
N ARG A 308 -9.73 24.49 -22.43
CA ARG A 308 -8.52 25.24 -22.75
C ARG A 308 -8.86 26.73 -22.71
N PRO A 309 -8.00 27.59 -22.14
CA PRO A 309 -8.25 29.03 -22.11
C PRO A 309 -8.52 29.64 -23.49
N SER A 310 -7.96 29.06 -24.55
CA SER A 310 -8.17 29.48 -25.94
C SER A 310 -9.63 29.32 -26.43
N TRP A 311 -10.46 28.53 -25.76
CA TRP A 311 -11.87 28.35 -26.12
C TRP A 311 -12.74 29.52 -25.66
N GLY A 312 -12.32 30.24 -24.63
CA GLY A 312 -13.12 31.33 -24.05
C GLY A 312 -14.50 30.83 -23.64
N GLU A 313 -15.54 31.45 -24.17
CA GLU A 313 -16.95 31.11 -23.93
C GLU A 313 -17.48 29.99 -24.87
N ASP A 314 -16.77 29.68 -25.96
CA ASP A 314 -17.19 28.67 -26.95
C ASP A 314 -16.76 27.24 -26.55
N TRP A 315 -16.80 26.91 -25.25
CA TRP A 315 -16.40 25.58 -24.78
C TRP A 315 -17.39 24.49 -25.21
N GLN A 316 -18.67 24.83 -25.39
CA GLN A 316 -19.74 23.88 -25.70
C GLN A 316 -19.58 23.26 -27.09
N SER A 317 -19.08 24.00 -28.09
CA SER A 317 -18.92 23.53 -29.48
C SER A 317 -17.93 22.37 -29.63
N HIS A 318 -17.08 22.14 -28.61
CA HIS A 318 -16.09 21.07 -28.60
C HIS A 318 -16.64 19.71 -28.17
N PHE A 319 -17.88 19.67 -27.66
CA PHE A 319 -18.58 18.46 -27.24
C PHE A 319 -19.77 18.19 -28.17
N SER A 320 -20.07 16.91 -28.41
CA SER A 320 -21.21 16.52 -29.24
C SER A 320 -21.66 15.10 -28.94
N VAL A 321 -22.74 14.66 -29.59
CA VAL A 321 -23.17 13.26 -29.67
C VAL A 321 -23.32 12.85 -31.13
N ASN A 322 -23.34 11.55 -31.41
CA ASN A 322 -23.70 11.05 -32.75
C ASN A 322 -25.19 11.24 -33.03
N THR A 323 -25.58 11.26 -34.30
CA THR A 323 -26.97 11.06 -34.70
C THR A 323 -27.16 9.58 -35.03
N VAL A 324 -27.92 8.86 -34.22
CA VAL A 324 -28.22 7.43 -34.41
C VAL A 324 -29.68 7.30 -34.86
N ASN A 325 -29.90 6.75 -36.05
CA ASN A 325 -31.24 6.59 -36.65
C ASN A 325 -32.08 7.89 -36.67
N GLY A 326 -31.42 9.04 -36.92
CA GLY A 326 -32.09 10.34 -37.00
C GLY A 326 -32.38 11.01 -35.65
N LYS A 327 -31.94 10.43 -34.53
CA LYS A 327 -32.04 11.03 -33.18
C LYS A 327 -30.65 11.29 -32.59
N PRO A 328 -30.49 12.29 -31.71
CA PRO A 328 -29.29 12.41 -30.90
C PRO A 328 -29.02 11.11 -30.14
N GLY A 329 -27.79 10.63 -30.21
CA GLY A 329 -27.31 9.49 -29.46
C GLY A 329 -26.94 9.88 -28.04
N ASN A 330 -26.58 8.89 -27.24
CA ASN A 330 -26.33 9.05 -25.81
C ASN A 330 -24.84 9.01 -25.46
N GLU A 331 -23.93 8.77 -26.41
CA GLU A 331 -22.49 8.73 -26.15
C GLU A 331 -21.84 10.07 -26.42
N ILE A 332 -21.24 10.67 -25.39
CA ILE A 332 -20.55 11.95 -25.54
C ILE A 332 -19.27 11.81 -26.36
N ARG A 333 -19.02 12.81 -27.20
CA ARG A 333 -17.85 12.96 -28.05
C ARG A 333 -17.11 14.23 -27.70
N TYR A 334 -15.78 14.16 -27.85
CA TYR A 334 -14.90 15.30 -27.78
C TYR A 334 -14.04 15.33 -29.04
N ALA A 335 -13.98 16.48 -29.72
CA ALA A 335 -13.24 16.65 -30.97
C ALA A 335 -13.55 15.56 -32.02
N GLY A 336 -14.82 15.15 -32.11
CA GLY A 336 -15.28 14.13 -33.05
C GLY A 336 -14.89 12.69 -32.69
N ARG A 337 -14.49 12.40 -31.47
CA ARG A 337 -14.19 11.02 -31.00
C ARG A 337 -15.06 10.67 -29.79
N ASN A 338 -15.53 9.43 -29.72
CA ASN A 338 -16.26 8.96 -28.54
C ASN A 338 -15.35 9.03 -27.32
N LEU A 339 -15.85 9.62 -26.24
CA LEU A 339 -15.16 9.64 -24.97
C LEU A 339 -15.41 8.34 -24.22
N ILE A 340 -14.32 7.77 -23.72
CA ILE A 340 -14.34 6.55 -22.91
C ILE A 340 -13.94 6.92 -21.49
N GLY A 341 -14.79 6.53 -20.54
CA GLY A 341 -14.55 6.65 -19.11
C GLY A 341 -13.76 5.45 -18.60
N SER A 342 -13.07 5.65 -17.48
CA SER A 342 -12.48 4.56 -16.70
C SER A 342 -13.39 4.30 -15.51
N TYR A 343 -13.71 3.03 -15.26
CA TYR A 343 -14.63 2.62 -14.21
C TYR A 343 -14.00 1.53 -13.35
N LEU A 344 -14.15 1.64 -12.04
CA LEU A 344 -13.64 0.67 -11.09
C LEU A 344 -14.81 -0.01 -10.37
N ARG A 345 -14.74 -1.34 -10.24
CA ARG A 345 -15.65 -2.08 -9.37
C ARG A 345 -15.19 -1.98 -7.92
N ILE A 346 -16.11 -1.68 -7.00
CA ILE A 346 -15.89 -1.74 -5.56
C ILE A 346 -17.02 -2.56 -4.92
N GLY A 347 -16.75 -3.84 -4.74
CA GLY A 347 -17.65 -4.84 -4.20
C GLY A 347 -18.65 -5.40 -5.21
N SER A 348 -19.34 -6.45 -4.76
CA SER A 348 -20.29 -7.22 -5.55
C SER A 348 -21.66 -7.31 -4.85
N ARG A 349 -22.72 -7.38 -5.64
CA ARG A 349 -24.09 -7.63 -5.23
C ARG A 349 -24.36 -9.14 -5.20
N GLY A 350 -25.47 -9.53 -4.55
CA GLY A 350 -25.86 -10.95 -4.42
C GLY A 350 -26.17 -11.66 -5.75
N ASP A 351 -26.46 -10.91 -6.80
CA ASP A 351 -26.66 -11.41 -8.18
C ASP A 351 -25.34 -11.52 -8.98
N GLY A 352 -24.19 -11.20 -8.37
CA GLY A 352 -22.88 -11.20 -9.00
C GLY A 352 -22.54 -9.91 -9.76
N SER A 353 -23.46 -8.94 -9.86
CA SER A 353 -23.16 -7.64 -10.47
C SER A 353 -22.33 -6.77 -9.52
N GLY A 354 -21.37 -6.01 -10.07
CA GLY A 354 -20.48 -5.16 -9.28
C GLY A 354 -21.02 -3.74 -9.08
N TRP A 355 -20.71 -3.10 -7.95
CA TRP A 355 -20.90 -1.66 -7.82
C TRP A 355 -19.78 -0.96 -8.57
N THR A 356 -20.12 -0.26 -9.66
CA THR A 356 -19.14 0.28 -10.61
C THR A 356 -19.16 1.80 -10.53
N TYR A 357 -17.97 2.39 -10.36
CA TYR A 357 -17.81 3.82 -10.11
C TYR A 357 -16.90 4.45 -11.15
N LYS A 358 -17.33 5.59 -11.69
CA LYS A 358 -16.54 6.35 -12.65
C LYS A 358 -15.34 7.00 -11.97
N MET A 359 -14.15 6.66 -12.44
CA MET A 359 -12.92 7.34 -12.07
C MET A 359 -12.83 8.70 -12.77
N ARG A 360 -12.05 9.59 -12.16
CA ARG A 360 -11.69 10.87 -12.76
C ARG A 360 -10.95 10.68 -14.07
N GLN A 361 -11.27 11.53 -15.05
CA GLN A 361 -10.66 11.46 -16.38
C GLN A 361 -9.16 11.81 -16.38
N ASP A 362 -8.69 12.57 -15.38
CA ASP A 362 -7.27 12.86 -15.15
C ASP A 362 -6.58 11.90 -14.17
N CYS A 363 -7.30 10.98 -13.52
CA CYS A 363 -6.69 10.01 -12.64
C CYS A 363 -6.14 8.83 -13.44
N MET A 364 -4.89 8.46 -13.16
CA MET A 364 -4.25 7.26 -13.69
C MET A 364 -3.87 6.37 -12.51
N PRO A 365 -3.97 5.04 -12.60
CA PRO A 365 -3.45 4.14 -11.57
C PRO A 365 -2.04 4.50 -11.14
N ALA A 366 -1.79 4.43 -9.83
CA ALA A 366 -0.49 4.68 -9.26
C ALA A 366 0.53 3.71 -9.83
N ILE A 367 1.73 4.21 -10.12
CA ILE A 367 2.86 3.33 -10.39
C ILE A 367 3.34 2.80 -9.04
N LYS A 368 3.52 1.49 -8.93
CA LYS A 368 3.92 0.84 -7.69
C LYS A 368 5.21 0.06 -7.88
N VAL A 369 6.19 0.35 -7.03
CA VAL A 369 7.42 -0.43 -6.91
C VAL A 369 7.27 -1.28 -5.65
N GLN A 370 7.24 -2.61 -5.81
CA GLN A 370 7.06 -3.51 -4.66
C GLN A 370 8.27 -3.40 -3.73
N MET A 371 8.04 -3.22 -2.43
CA MET A 371 9.10 -3.11 -1.42
C MET A 371 9.16 -4.36 -0.55
N GLU A 372 8.02 -5.00 -0.32
CA GLU A 372 7.85 -6.15 0.59
C GLU A 372 6.75 -7.09 0.04
N ASP A 373 6.69 -8.33 0.55
CA ASP A 373 5.61 -9.27 0.21
C ASP A 373 5.26 -10.25 1.34
N ASP A 374 6.25 -10.99 1.87
CA ASP A 374 6.00 -12.05 2.85
C ASP A 374 7.06 -12.21 3.95
N ILE A 375 8.34 -12.14 3.61
CA ILE A 375 9.44 -12.16 4.59
C ILE A 375 10.18 -10.82 4.47
N SER A 376 10.00 -9.96 5.47
CA SER A 376 10.58 -8.62 5.48
C SER A 376 11.48 -8.47 6.69
N ALA A 377 12.65 -7.88 6.50
CA ALA A 377 13.51 -7.43 7.59
C ALA A 377 13.43 -5.92 7.68
N SER A 378 13.30 -5.39 8.89
CA SER A 378 13.22 -3.95 9.10
C SER A 378 14.04 -3.48 10.30
N ILE A 379 14.33 -2.19 10.31
CA ILE A 379 15.07 -1.50 11.38
C ILE A 379 14.44 -0.13 11.64
N VAL A 380 14.39 0.28 12.91
CA VAL A 380 14.00 1.63 13.32
C VAL A 380 15.24 2.46 13.62
N VAL A 381 15.39 3.56 12.89
CA VAL A 381 16.55 4.46 12.97
C VAL A 381 16.10 5.87 13.34
N PRO A 382 16.78 6.56 14.25
CA PRO A 382 16.52 7.98 14.52
C PRO A 382 16.71 8.80 13.24
N SER A 383 15.74 9.66 12.91
CA SER A 383 15.76 10.42 11.66
C SER A 383 16.98 11.34 11.56
N SER A 384 17.51 11.80 12.70
CA SER A 384 18.72 12.62 12.79
C SER A 384 20.01 11.92 12.33
N GLN A 385 19.99 10.59 12.16
CA GLN A 385 21.14 9.81 11.67
C GLN A 385 21.09 9.56 10.17
N LEU A 386 19.97 9.89 9.51
CA LEU A 386 19.81 9.73 8.07
C LEU A 386 19.83 11.11 7.42
N GLU A 387 20.70 11.28 6.42
CA GLU A 387 20.74 12.48 5.60
C GLU A 387 19.67 12.40 4.49
N ASN A 388 19.16 13.55 4.05
CA ASN A 388 18.33 13.68 2.85
C ASN A 388 17.01 12.86 2.86
N LEU A 389 16.41 12.72 4.04
CA LEU A 389 15.02 12.24 4.17
C LEU A 389 14.04 13.23 3.53
N ASN A 390 12.82 12.76 3.26
CA ASN A 390 11.77 13.61 2.73
C ASN A 390 11.36 14.67 3.78
N PRO A 391 11.52 15.98 3.49
CA PRO A 391 11.23 17.04 4.45
C PRO A 391 9.73 17.20 4.77
N LYS A 392 8.83 16.53 4.02
CA LYS A 392 7.38 16.53 4.30
C LYS A 392 7.01 15.71 5.54
N TYR A 393 7.92 14.84 6.00
CA TYR A 393 7.74 13.98 7.16
C TYR A 393 8.69 14.42 8.27
N ASP A 394 8.15 14.56 9.47
CA ASP A 394 8.86 15.02 10.67
C ASP A 394 8.97 13.92 11.75
N ASN A 395 8.72 12.67 11.37
CA ASN A 395 8.82 11.52 12.25
C ASN A 395 10.19 11.51 12.96
N PRO A 396 10.23 11.37 14.31
CA PRO A 396 11.49 11.44 15.06
C PRO A 396 12.40 10.22 14.83
N SER A 397 11.80 9.08 14.49
CA SER A 397 12.49 7.88 14.01
C SER A 397 11.74 7.38 12.79
N VAL A 398 12.41 6.63 11.92
CA VAL A 398 11.80 6.05 10.72
C VAL A 398 12.12 4.56 10.62
N LYS A 399 11.21 3.81 10.02
CA LYS A 399 11.42 2.39 9.69
C LYS A 399 11.94 2.26 8.26
N ILE A 400 13.04 1.54 8.10
CA ILE A 400 13.52 1.06 6.79
C ILE A 400 13.23 -0.43 6.72
N ALA A 401 12.62 -0.88 5.63
CA ALA A 401 12.26 -2.28 5.42
C ALA A 401 12.78 -2.78 4.07
N GLU A 402 13.18 -4.03 4.03
CA GLU A 402 13.69 -4.73 2.85
C GLU A 402 13.07 -6.12 2.75
N ASN A 403 12.79 -6.53 1.51
CA ASN A 403 12.32 -7.88 1.23
C ASN A 403 13.50 -8.86 1.27
N CYS A 404 13.37 -9.93 2.06
CA CYS A 404 14.39 -10.98 2.14
C CYS A 404 14.40 -11.90 0.90
N GLU A 405 13.39 -11.80 0.03
CA GLU A 405 13.12 -12.77 -1.04
C GLU A 405 13.38 -12.20 -2.45
N HIS A 406 14.20 -12.91 -3.23
CA HIS A 406 14.36 -12.65 -4.67
C HIS A 406 13.27 -13.33 -5.52
N ARG A 407 12.58 -14.33 -4.98
CA ARG A 407 11.45 -15.01 -5.63
C ARG A 407 10.31 -15.21 -4.64
N LEU A 408 9.10 -14.93 -5.09
CA LEU A 408 7.90 -14.90 -4.26
C LEU A 408 7.07 -16.16 -4.50
N PHE A 409 6.78 -16.91 -3.45
CA PHE A 409 6.04 -18.18 -3.53
C PHE A 409 4.52 -17.95 -3.62
N GLN A 410 4.08 -17.45 -4.78
CA GLN A 410 2.72 -17.02 -5.03
C GLN A 410 1.73 -18.18 -5.03
N ARG A 411 0.49 -17.90 -4.60
CA ARG A 411 -0.69 -18.77 -4.76
C ARG A 411 -1.70 -18.05 -5.66
N PRO A 412 -1.73 -18.35 -6.97
CA PRO A 412 -2.59 -17.64 -7.91
C PRO A 412 -4.03 -18.20 -7.87
N ASP A 413 -4.78 -17.86 -6.82
CA ASP A 413 -6.14 -18.38 -6.59
C ASP A 413 -7.09 -18.05 -7.77
N ASP A 414 -6.96 -16.87 -8.36
CA ASP A 414 -7.84 -16.40 -9.45
C ASP A 414 -7.42 -16.90 -10.84
N ALA A 415 -6.20 -17.43 -11.00
CA ALA A 415 -5.68 -17.86 -12.30
C ALA A 415 -6.36 -19.12 -12.84
N ILE A 416 -7.18 -19.79 -12.02
CA ILE A 416 -8.06 -20.86 -12.49
C ILE A 416 -9.08 -20.33 -13.52
N HIS A 417 -9.43 -19.05 -13.43
CA HIS A 417 -10.27 -18.34 -14.39
C HIS A 417 -9.41 -17.79 -15.53
N ARG A 418 -9.52 -18.42 -16.70
CA ARG A 418 -8.74 -18.09 -17.92
C ARG A 418 -8.81 -16.59 -18.24
N GLY A 419 -7.64 -15.97 -18.41
CA GLY A 419 -7.50 -14.57 -18.79
C GLY A 419 -7.72 -13.55 -17.66
N TYR A 420 -8.09 -14.00 -16.46
CA TYR A 420 -8.37 -13.11 -15.33
C TYR A 420 -7.08 -12.63 -14.66
N ASP A 421 -6.26 -13.56 -14.14
CA ASP A 421 -4.95 -13.24 -13.56
C ASP A 421 -3.87 -13.20 -14.65
N LYS A 422 -3.77 -12.04 -15.30
CA LYS A 422 -2.82 -11.82 -16.40
C LYS A 422 -1.36 -11.95 -15.95
N GLN A 423 -1.07 -11.59 -14.70
CA GLN A 423 0.29 -11.68 -14.16
C GLN A 423 0.69 -13.14 -13.97
N ALA A 424 -0.16 -13.95 -13.35
CA ALA A 424 0.12 -15.38 -13.17
C ALA A 424 0.21 -16.12 -14.51
N GLU A 425 -0.68 -15.83 -15.47
CA GLU A 425 -0.58 -16.45 -16.80
C GLU A 425 0.68 -16.05 -17.55
N GLN A 426 1.07 -14.77 -17.48
CA GLN A 426 2.34 -14.33 -18.04
C GLN A 426 3.50 -15.05 -17.37
N ASP A 427 3.55 -15.07 -16.03
CA ASP A 427 4.67 -15.65 -15.31
C ASP A 427 4.76 -17.15 -15.55
N LEU A 428 3.66 -17.91 -15.47
CA LEU A 428 3.62 -19.36 -15.74
C LEU A 428 4.00 -19.72 -17.18
N SER A 429 3.85 -18.79 -18.14
CA SER A 429 4.26 -18.99 -19.54
C SER A 429 5.76 -18.85 -19.80
N LEU A 430 6.53 -18.35 -18.82
CA LEU A 430 7.97 -18.16 -18.94
C LEU A 430 8.75 -19.45 -18.64
N ASP A 431 9.93 -19.56 -19.26
CA ASP A 431 10.89 -20.62 -18.96
C ASP A 431 11.58 -20.40 -17.61
N GLY A 432 12.12 -21.47 -17.00
CA GLY A 432 12.95 -21.38 -15.78
C GLY A 432 12.16 -21.14 -14.49
N ASN A 433 10.86 -21.43 -14.49
CA ASN A 433 10.01 -21.34 -13.30
C ASN A 433 10.11 -22.60 -12.43
N PHE A 434 10.05 -22.39 -11.12
CA PHE A 434 9.71 -23.44 -10.17
C PHE A 434 8.20 -23.42 -9.97
N ILE A 435 7.55 -24.56 -10.22
CA ILE A 435 6.08 -24.71 -10.19
C ILE A 435 5.73 -25.93 -9.33
N CYS A 436 4.67 -25.82 -8.54
CA CYS A 436 4.19 -26.89 -7.67
C CYS A 436 2.65 -26.90 -7.64
N ASN A 437 2.05 -28.08 -7.47
CA ASN A 437 0.60 -28.28 -7.40
C ASN A 437 -0.18 -27.84 -8.65
N PHE A 438 0.42 -27.99 -9.83
CA PHE A 438 -0.27 -27.97 -11.12
C PHE A 438 -0.33 -29.37 -11.74
N ALA A 439 -1.33 -29.62 -12.58
CA ALA A 439 -1.41 -30.87 -13.33
C ALA A 439 -0.29 -30.89 -14.40
N PRO A 440 0.46 -31.99 -14.56
CA PRO A 440 1.41 -32.14 -15.64
C PRO A 440 0.67 -32.45 -16.94
N LEU A 441 0.52 -31.45 -17.82
CA LEU A 441 -0.16 -31.58 -19.09
C LEU A 441 0.82 -32.02 -20.19
N GLU A 442 0.34 -32.82 -21.13
CA GLU A 442 1.09 -33.40 -22.26
C GLU A 442 0.69 -32.74 -23.59
N GLN A 443 1.39 -33.05 -24.68
CA GLN A 443 1.08 -32.53 -26.01
C GLN A 443 -0.39 -32.73 -26.41
N LYS A 444 -0.98 -33.91 -26.14
CA LYS A 444 -2.38 -34.22 -26.48
C LYS A 444 -3.37 -33.27 -25.79
N ASP A 445 -3.08 -32.87 -24.54
CA ASP A 445 -3.91 -31.95 -23.77
C ASP A 445 -3.82 -30.56 -24.39
N ALA A 446 -2.62 -30.16 -24.84
CA ALA A 446 -2.45 -28.91 -25.58
C ALA A 446 -3.25 -28.89 -26.89
N ILE A 447 -3.24 -29.99 -27.65
CA ILE A 447 -4.06 -30.12 -28.89
C ILE A 447 -5.54 -29.96 -28.55
N GLU A 448 -6.07 -30.72 -27.58
CA GLU A 448 -7.47 -30.63 -27.15
C GLU A 448 -7.83 -29.21 -26.70
N MET A 449 -6.96 -28.57 -25.90
CA MET A 449 -7.15 -27.20 -25.47
C MET A 449 -7.23 -26.22 -26.66
N THR A 450 -6.40 -26.40 -27.71
CA THR A 450 -6.46 -25.56 -28.92
C THR A 450 -7.71 -25.82 -29.78
N GLU A 451 -8.20 -27.07 -29.83
CA GLU A 451 -9.43 -27.42 -30.54
C GLU A 451 -10.68 -26.78 -29.90
N LEU A 452 -10.66 -26.55 -28.58
CA LEU A 452 -11.69 -25.81 -27.84
C LEU A 452 -11.55 -24.28 -28.01
N ALA A 453 -11.52 -23.82 -29.26
CA ALA A 453 -11.17 -22.46 -29.69
C ALA A 453 -11.82 -21.33 -28.88
N VAL A 454 -13.10 -21.47 -28.50
CA VAL A 454 -13.82 -20.47 -27.68
C VAL A 454 -13.19 -20.35 -26.29
N THR A 455 -12.95 -21.47 -25.61
CA THR A 455 -12.33 -21.44 -24.28
C THR A 455 -10.84 -21.11 -24.33
N PHE A 456 -10.15 -21.52 -25.40
CA PHE A 456 -8.76 -21.18 -25.67
C PHE A 456 -8.58 -19.66 -25.80
N SER A 457 -9.51 -18.99 -26.50
CA SER A 457 -9.46 -17.54 -26.70
C SER A 457 -9.59 -16.71 -25.41
N ASN A 458 -10.06 -17.33 -24.32
CA ASN A 458 -10.17 -16.66 -23.02
C ASN A 458 -8.83 -16.56 -22.28
N TYR A 459 -7.83 -17.37 -22.61
CA TYR A 459 -6.48 -17.21 -22.03
C TYR A 459 -5.84 -15.90 -22.51
N THR A 460 -4.89 -15.38 -21.73
CA THR A 460 -4.02 -14.31 -22.21
C THR A 460 -3.10 -14.79 -23.34
N GLN A 461 -2.63 -13.85 -24.17
CA GLN A 461 -1.75 -14.16 -25.28
C GLN A 461 -0.49 -14.98 -24.89
N PRO A 462 0.22 -14.70 -23.77
CA PRO A 462 1.37 -15.51 -23.37
C PRO A 462 1.02 -16.97 -23.10
N MET A 463 -0.10 -17.23 -22.42
CA MET A 463 -0.56 -18.60 -22.13
C MET A 463 -1.04 -19.30 -23.41
N GLN A 464 -1.76 -18.60 -24.29
CA GLN A 464 -2.13 -19.14 -25.61
C GLN A 464 -0.89 -19.56 -26.42
N GLN A 465 0.16 -18.73 -26.41
CA GLN A 465 1.42 -19.03 -27.09
C GLN A 465 2.13 -20.25 -26.51
N LEU A 466 2.15 -20.39 -25.17
CA LEU A 466 2.67 -21.59 -24.52
C LEU A 466 1.91 -22.84 -24.97
N ILE A 467 0.58 -22.82 -24.87
CA ILE A 467 -0.26 -23.98 -25.22
C ILE A 467 -0.09 -24.33 -26.70
N ALA A 468 -0.12 -23.36 -27.61
CA ALA A 468 0.07 -23.61 -29.04
C ALA A 468 1.46 -24.19 -29.34
N LYS A 469 2.52 -23.65 -28.71
CA LYS A 469 3.88 -24.19 -28.81
C LYS A 469 3.94 -25.65 -28.32
N MET A 470 3.21 -25.98 -27.25
CA MET A 470 3.17 -27.33 -26.69
C MET A 470 2.37 -28.32 -27.53
N ALA A 471 1.37 -27.86 -28.29
CA ALA A 471 0.65 -28.71 -29.26
C ALA A 471 1.56 -29.18 -30.40
N GLU A 472 2.59 -28.40 -30.75
CA GLU A 472 3.60 -28.73 -31.78
C GLU A 472 4.88 -29.38 -31.19
N ALA A 473 4.99 -29.49 -29.87
CA ALA A 473 6.17 -30.03 -29.19
C ALA A 473 6.27 -31.56 -29.31
N PRO A 474 7.44 -32.18 -29.08
CA PRO A 474 7.55 -33.64 -29.02
C PRO A 474 6.65 -34.25 -27.92
N GLU A 475 6.10 -35.45 -28.16
CA GLU A 475 5.15 -36.13 -27.26
C GLU A 475 5.63 -36.26 -25.80
N GLN A 476 6.94 -36.34 -25.54
CA GLN A 476 7.49 -36.44 -24.18
C GLN A 476 7.59 -35.11 -23.42
N SER A 477 7.02 -34.02 -23.95
CA SER A 477 7.10 -32.70 -23.35
C SER A 477 5.93 -32.44 -22.39
N TYR A 478 6.23 -31.83 -21.24
CA TYR A 478 5.23 -31.44 -20.25
C TYR A 478 5.11 -29.93 -20.13
N PHE A 479 3.92 -29.45 -19.81
CA PHE A 479 3.66 -28.07 -19.46
C PHE A 479 2.60 -27.96 -18.37
N VAL A 480 2.32 -26.73 -17.93
CA VAL A 480 1.21 -26.42 -17.04
C VAL A 480 0.37 -25.31 -17.64
N ALA A 481 -0.91 -25.28 -17.30
CA ALA A 481 -1.80 -24.17 -17.64
C ALA A 481 -2.39 -23.59 -16.35
N SER A 482 -2.63 -22.28 -16.34
CA SER A 482 -3.20 -21.57 -15.19
C SER A 482 -4.53 -22.18 -14.71
N SER A 483 -5.35 -22.67 -15.64
CA SER A 483 -6.64 -23.30 -15.33
C SER A 483 -6.57 -24.78 -14.89
N HIS A 484 -5.38 -25.37 -14.75
CA HIS A 484 -5.22 -26.79 -14.43
C HIS A 484 -4.35 -27.03 -13.19
N PRO A 485 -4.83 -26.68 -11.98
CA PRO A 485 -4.20 -27.12 -10.74
C PRO A 485 -4.10 -28.66 -10.66
N ARG A 486 -3.20 -29.16 -9.82
CA ARG A 486 -3.07 -30.59 -9.54
C ARG A 486 -4.40 -31.14 -9.02
N ILE A 487 -4.82 -32.30 -9.50
CA ILE A 487 -5.96 -33.02 -8.94
C ILE A 487 -5.54 -33.75 -7.65
N VAL A 488 -6.27 -33.52 -6.56
CA VAL A 488 -6.11 -34.16 -5.24
C VAL A 488 -7.48 -34.65 -4.82
N ASP A 489 -7.61 -35.95 -4.54
CA ASP A 489 -8.88 -36.60 -4.19
C ASP A 489 -10.04 -36.33 -5.17
N GLY A 490 -9.71 -36.22 -6.46
CA GLY A 490 -10.67 -36.00 -7.54
C GLY A 490 -10.95 -34.52 -7.86
N GLU A 491 -10.49 -33.58 -7.05
CA GLU A 491 -10.77 -32.15 -7.21
C GLU A 491 -9.48 -31.33 -7.47
N PRO A 492 -9.57 -30.19 -8.18
CA PRO A 492 -8.44 -29.28 -8.33
C PRO A 492 -7.95 -28.75 -6.97
N SER A 493 -6.63 -28.82 -6.76
CA SER A 493 -6.00 -28.30 -5.56
C SER A 493 -6.29 -26.80 -5.38
N LYS A 494 -6.68 -26.41 -4.16
CA LYS A 494 -6.84 -25.00 -3.75
C LYS A 494 -5.51 -24.32 -3.36
N ASN A 495 -4.37 -24.96 -3.68
CA ASN A 495 -3.04 -24.45 -3.36
C ASN A 495 -2.05 -24.60 -4.55
N PRO A 496 -2.40 -24.12 -5.77
CA PRO A 496 -1.43 -24.01 -6.86
C PRO A 496 -0.31 -23.05 -6.47
N ARG A 497 0.94 -23.34 -6.85
CA ARG A 497 2.10 -22.53 -6.44
C ARG A 497 3.12 -22.35 -7.55
N TYR A 498 3.76 -21.18 -7.58
CA TYR A 498 4.94 -20.94 -8.38
C TYR A 498 5.86 -19.91 -7.71
N LEU A 499 7.16 -19.93 -8.04
CA LEU A 499 8.12 -18.91 -7.59
C LEU A 499 8.22 -17.77 -8.61
N GLN A 500 7.41 -16.74 -8.41
CA GLN A 500 7.46 -15.51 -9.18
C GLN A 500 8.82 -14.82 -8.99
N LEU A 501 9.47 -14.38 -10.06
CA LEU A 501 10.65 -13.51 -9.94
C LEU A 501 10.23 -12.17 -9.33
N ASN A 502 10.95 -11.68 -8.33
CA ASN A 502 10.67 -10.37 -7.73
C ASN A 502 10.54 -9.31 -8.84
N PRO A 503 9.42 -8.57 -8.94
CA PRO A 503 9.17 -7.61 -10.01
C PRO A 503 10.27 -6.57 -10.18
N ASN A 504 10.97 -6.19 -9.12
CA ASN A 504 12.09 -5.24 -9.20
C ASN A 504 13.29 -5.79 -9.96
N LEU A 505 13.51 -7.12 -9.95
CA LEU A 505 14.55 -7.78 -10.74
C LEU A 505 14.13 -7.95 -12.20
N LYS A 506 12.83 -8.12 -12.45
CA LYS A 506 12.23 -8.22 -13.79
C LYS A 506 12.15 -6.86 -14.48
N GLN A 507 11.87 -5.79 -13.73
CA GLN A 507 11.68 -4.41 -14.20
C GLN A 507 12.59 -3.42 -13.44
N PRO A 508 13.92 -3.57 -13.51
CA PRO A 508 14.86 -2.76 -12.72
C PRO A 508 14.82 -1.27 -13.07
N ARG A 509 14.33 -0.92 -14.26
CA ARG A 509 14.12 0.47 -14.70
C ARG A 509 13.18 1.23 -13.78
N ASP A 510 12.12 0.59 -13.30
CA ASP A 510 11.08 1.27 -12.53
C ASP A 510 11.57 1.59 -11.11
N ARG A 511 12.40 0.71 -10.54
CA ARG A 511 13.15 1.02 -9.32
C ARG A 511 14.15 2.17 -9.53
N CYS A 512 14.90 2.16 -10.63
CA CYS A 512 15.80 3.26 -10.97
C CYS A 512 15.05 4.60 -11.10
N LEU A 513 13.88 4.62 -11.75
CA LEU A 513 13.04 5.82 -11.85
C LEU A 513 12.52 6.30 -10.49
N ALA A 514 12.20 5.39 -9.57
CA ALA A 514 11.83 5.73 -8.19
C ALA A 514 12.98 6.45 -7.46
N ASP A 515 14.19 5.89 -7.51
CA ASP A 515 15.38 6.45 -6.85
C ASP A 515 15.80 7.78 -7.49
N LEU A 516 15.78 7.86 -8.83
CA LEU A 516 16.09 9.07 -9.58
C LEU A 516 15.10 10.20 -9.27
N GLY A 517 13.80 9.90 -9.23
CA GLY A 517 12.77 10.90 -8.91
C GLY A 517 12.93 11.46 -7.50
N ALA A 518 13.16 10.60 -6.51
CA ALA A 518 13.40 11.03 -5.13
C ALA A 518 14.71 11.81 -4.98
N ARG A 519 15.79 11.39 -5.68
CA ARG A 519 17.07 12.11 -5.71
C ARG A 519 16.90 13.54 -6.20
N LEU A 520 16.23 13.73 -7.33
CA LEU A 520 15.99 15.06 -7.91
C LEU A 520 15.06 15.90 -7.03
N SER A 521 13.96 15.32 -6.55
CA SER A 521 12.99 16.05 -5.74
C SER A 521 13.57 16.56 -4.41
N ARG A 522 14.36 15.72 -3.73
CA ARG A 522 15.00 16.04 -2.45
C ARG A 522 16.39 16.67 -2.61
N ARG A 523 16.85 16.89 -3.85
CA ARG A 523 18.18 17.43 -4.20
C ARG A 523 19.34 16.66 -3.56
N ILE A 524 19.26 15.32 -3.59
CA ILE A 524 20.25 14.43 -2.96
C ILE A 524 21.55 14.43 -3.78
N PRO A 525 22.70 14.83 -3.22
CA PRO A 525 23.96 14.87 -3.95
C PRO A 525 24.36 13.53 -4.58
N HIS A 526 25.06 13.57 -5.70
CA HIS A 526 25.61 12.39 -6.35
C HIS A 526 26.46 11.55 -5.37
N GLY A 527 26.37 10.22 -5.46
CA GLY A 527 27.06 9.29 -4.58
C GLY A 527 26.46 9.14 -3.16
N LYS A 528 25.48 9.96 -2.78
CA LYS A 528 24.72 9.78 -1.52
C LYS A 528 23.53 8.84 -1.72
N PRO A 529 23.18 8.02 -0.72
CA PRO A 529 22.07 7.06 -0.82
C PRO A 529 20.71 7.77 -0.86
N VAL A 530 19.74 7.12 -1.51
CA VAL A 530 18.33 7.51 -1.47
C VAL A 530 17.61 6.56 -0.53
N TYR A 531 17.09 7.08 0.58
CA TYR A 531 16.31 6.28 1.53
C TYR A 531 14.81 6.37 1.21
N HIS A 532 14.11 5.25 1.29
CA HIS A 532 12.64 5.18 1.21
C HIS A 532 12.10 4.59 2.51
N PRO A 533 11.92 5.42 3.56
CA PRO A 533 11.33 4.93 4.80
C PRO A 533 9.84 4.67 4.65
N VAL A 534 9.30 3.82 5.53
CA VAL A 534 7.84 3.62 5.64
C VAL A 534 7.16 4.97 5.88
N ASN A 535 6.11 5.25 5.11
CA ASN A 535 5.35 6.49 5.21
C ASN A 535 3.92 6.26 5.71
N ALA A 536 3.35 5.09 5.44
CA ALA A 536 2.00 4.73 5.83
C ALA A 536 1.93 3.27 6.27
N VAL A 537 1.31 3.02 7.43
CA VAL A 537 1.05 1.67 7.92
C VAL A 537 -0.43 1.34 7.71
N LEU A 538 -0.70 0.32 6.90
CA LEU A 538 -2.01 0.02 6.34
C LEU A 538 -2.36 -1.47 6.52
N PRO A 539 -2.45 -1.98 7.77
CA PRO A 539 -2.76 -3.39 8.02
C PRO A 539 -4.12 -3.76 7.41
N GLY A 540 -4.30 -5.04 7.10
CA GLY A 540 -5.53 -5.57 6.52
C GLY A 540 -6.23 -6.56 7.44
N ARG A 541 -7.56 -6.51 7.45
CA ARG A 541 -8.40 -7.48 8.16
C ARG A 541 -9.26 -8.27 7.20
N ARG A 542 -9.32 -9.57 7.42
CA ARG A 542 -10.28 -10.43 6.73
C ARG A 542 -11.57 -10.53 7.53
N ASN A 543 -12.60 -9.92 7.00
CA ASN A 543 -13.93 -9.89 7.58
C ASN A 543 -14.81 -10.97 6.94
N ASN A 544 -15.75 -11.50 7.73
CA ASN A 544 -16.76 -12.43 7.28
C ASN A 544 -18.12 -12.16 7.95
N PRO A 545 -19.24 -12.42 7.25
CA PRO A 545 -20.55 -12.50 7.87
C PRO A 545 -20.63 -13.73 8.78
N ALA A 546 -21.70 -13.83 9.55
CA ALA A 546 -22.06 -15.07 10.23
C ALA A 546 -22.40 -16.15 9.19
N ASP A 547 -22.00 -17.39 9.46
CA ASP A 547 -22.42 -18.59 8.74
C ASP A 547 -22.82 -19.66 9.78
N PRO A 548 -24.11 -19.73 10.14
CA PRO A 548 -24.61 -20.66 11.14
C PRO A 548 -24.42 -22.14 10.77
N GLU A 549 -24.46 -22.48 9.48
CA GLU A 549 -24.31 -23.87 9.02
C GLU A 549 -22.90 -24.39 9.30
N SER A 550 -21.89 -23.53 9.10
CA SER A 550 -20.49 -23.83 9.40
C SER A 550 -20.07 -23.49 10.84
N GLY A 551 -21.00 -22.99 11.68
CA GLY A 551 -20.71 -22.53 13.04
C GLY A 551 -19.77 -21.32 13.11
N ILE A 552 -19.69 -20.51 12.05
CA ILE A 552 -18.80 -19.35 11.95
C ILE A 552 -19.54 -18.11 12.46
N ARG A 553 -18.99 -17.49 13.51
CA ARG A 553 -19.45 -16.20 14.05
C ARG A 553 -19.01 -15.02 13.18
N PRO A 554 -19.77 -13.90 13.14
CA PRO A 554 -19.42 -12.73 12.37
C PRO A 554 -18.12 -12.08 12.88
N LEU A 555 -17.39 -11.46 11.94
CA LEU A 555 -16.25 -10.57 12.22
C LEU A 555 -16.30 -9.28 11.38
N ALA A 556 -17.33 -9.12 10.52
CA ALA A 556 -17.47 -7.98 9.61
C ALA A 556 -18.02 -6.71 10.29
N VAL A 557 -17.43 -6.31 11.42
CA VAL A 557 -17.81 -5.11 12.19
C VAL A 557 -17.04 -3.86 11.79
N TYR A 558 -16.00 -4.01 10.96
CA TYR A 558 -15.23 -2.90 10.42
C TYR A 558 -15.90 -2.28 9.20
N ASN A 559 -15.83 -0.96 9.09
CA ASN A 559 -16.10 -0.21 7.87
C ASN A 559 -14.87 -0.29 6.91
N PRO A 560 -14.85 0.39 5.75
CA PRO A 560 -13.74 0.29 4.80
C PRO A 560 -12.34 0.59 5.39
N ILE A 561 -12.24 1.60 6.27
CA ILE A 561 -10.98 2.10 6.84
C ILE A 561 -11.20 2.53 8.30
N HIS A 562 -10.50 1.88 9.22
CA HIS A 562 -10.43 2.28 10.61
C HIS A 562 -9.08 2.89 10.96
N TYR A 563 -9.07 3.93 11.78
CA TYR A 563 -7.86 4.37 12.48
C TYR A 563 -7.91 3.82 13.91
N GLN A 564 -6.84 3.17 14.34
CA GLN A 564 -6.73 2.65 15.71
C GLN A 564 -5.54 3.31 16.40
N GLU A 565 -5.79 3.85 17.59
CA GLU A 565 -4.71 4.24 18.49
C GLU A 565 -3.91 2.99 18.92
N LEU A 566 -2.68 3.19 19.40
CA LEU A 566 -1.77 2.08 19.68
C LEU A 566 -2.32 1.00 20.62
N PRO A 567 -3.06 1.30 21.71
CA PRO A 567 -3.65 0.26 22.55
C PRO A 567 -4.60 -0.64 21.77
N GLU A 568 -5.60 -0.08 21.08
CA GLU A 568 -6.57 -0.83 20.29
C GLU A 568 -5.92 -1.59 19.12
N LEU A 569 -4.97 -0.95 18.43
CA LEU A 569 -4.21 -1.59 17.36
C LEU A 569 -3.45 -2.82 17.87
N PHE A 570 -2.81 -2.71 19.04
CA PHE A 570 -2.05 -3.81 19.63
C PHE A 570 -2.94 -4.90 20.24
N MET A 571 -4.17 -4.60 20.68
CA MET A 571 -5.13 -5.66 20.98
C MET A 571 -5.40 -6.51 19.75
N ASP A 572 -5.47 -5.87 18.57
CA ASP A 572 -5.69 -6.58 17.32
C ASP A 572 -4.45 -7.33 16.82
N PHE A 573 -3.27 -6.73 16.93
CA PHE A 573 -2.01 -7.37 16.52
C PHE A 573 -1.61 -8.56 17.42
N VAL A 574 -1.86 -8.48 18.73
CA VAL A 574 -1.69 -9.60 19.67
C VAL A 574 -2.57 -10.78 19.26
N ALA A 575 -3.81 -10.52 18.87
CA ALA A 575 -4.80 -11.55 18.59
C ALA A 575 -4.80 -12.06 17.14
N SER A 576 -4.55 -11.19 16.16
CA SER A 576 -4.53 -11.47 14.71
C SER A 576 -5.64 -12.43 14.26
N LEU A 577 -6.88 -11.94 14.37
CA LEU A 577 -8.09 -12.76 14.25
C LEU A 577 -8.48 -13.06 12.80
N THR A 578 -9.01 -14.26 12.57
CA THR A 578 -9.52 -14.73 11.28
C THR A 578 -10.79 -15.57 11.45
N GLY A 579 -11.72 -15.46 10.50
CA GLY A 579 -12.93 -16.29 10.46
C GLY A 579 -12.72 -17.70 9.89
N LYS A 580 -11.52 -18.03 9.38
CA LYS A 580 -11.19 -19.41 8.97
C LYS A 580 -10.73 -20.20 10.21
N SER A 581 -11.20 -21.44 10.34
CA SER A 581 -10.85 -22.36 11.42
C SER A 581 -11.24 -21.84 12.83
N PRO A 582 -12.55 -21.67 13.11
CA PRO A 582 -13.02 -21.23 14.42
C PRO A 582 -12.52 -22.17 15.52
N SER A 583 -12.08 -21.59 16.63
CA SER A 583 -11.79 -22.38 17.83
C SER A 583 -13.09 -22.82 18.49
N THR A 584 -13.04 -23.81 19.40
CA THR A 584 -14.21 -24.26 20.17
C THR A 584 -14.91 -23.15 20.96
N THR A 585 -14.30 -21.96 21.08
CA THR A 585 -14.76 -20.84 21.91
C THR A 585 -14.82 -19.49 21.17
N GLY A 586 -14.74 -19.45 19.82
CA GLY A 586 -14.77 -18.17 19.06
C GLY A 586 -13.85 -18.14 17.84
N ALA A 587 -13.57 -16.94 17.32
CA ALA A 587 -12.74 -16.71 16.14
C ALA A 587 -11.38 -17.46 16.17
N GLY A 588 -10.87 -17.81 14.98
CA GLY A 588 -9.52 -18.33 14.81
C GLY A 588 -8.48 -17.23 15.01
N THR A 589 -7.25 -17.60 15.37
CA THR A 589 -6.11 -16.69 15.57
C THR A 589 -4.90 -17.18 14.77
N GLU A 590 -4.23 -16.27 14.06
CA GLU A 590 -2.90 -16.53 13.46
C GLU A 590 -1.75 -16.22 14.46
N GLY A 591 -2.11 -15.90 15.70
CA GLY A 591 -1.23 -15.46 16.79
C GLY A 591 -0.56 -14.11 16.54
N ALA A 592 0.21 -13.65 17.53
CA ALA A 592 0.82 -12.33 17.50
C ALA A 592 1.48 -12.00 16.16
N LEU A 593 1.13 -10.83 15.60
CA LEU A 593 1.67 -10.28 14.36
C LEU A 593 1.52 -11.20 13.13
N THR A 594 0.58 -12.17 13.17
CA THR A 594 0.43 -13.28 12.20
C THR A 594 1.65 -14.20 12.08
N LYS A 595 2.44 -14.27 13.16
CA LYS A 595 3.74 -14.97 13.20
C LYS A 595 3.76 -16.22 14.07
N ALA A 596 2.68 -16.66 14.71
CA ALA A 596 2.75 -17.85 15.57
C ALA A 596 3.31 -19.10 14.87
N PRO A 597 3.01 -19.41 13.60
CA PRO A 597 3.64 -20.55 12.90
C PRO A 597 5.12 -20.34 12.55
N PHE A 598 5.62 -19.10 12.68
CA PHE A 598 6.92 -18.64 12.19
C PHE A 598 7.76 -17.95 13.28
N ASN A 599 7.43 -18.15 14.55
CA ASN A 599 8.20 -17.65 15.67
C ASN A 599 8.53 -18.81 16.61
N ALA A 600 9.83 -19.11 16.74
CA ALA A 600 10.31 -20.15 17.64
C ALA A 600 10.56 -19.64 19.07
N LEU A 601 10.42 -18.34 19.32
CA LEU A 601 10.55 -17.71 20.63
C LEU A 601 9.16 -17.39 21.20
N VAL A 602 9.14 -16.91 22.44
CA VAL A 602 7.91 -16.38 23.03
C VAL A 602 7.55 -15.07 22.33
N ALA A 603 6.28 -14.94 21.96
CA ALA A 603 5.80 -13.84 21.11
C ALA A 603 5.94 -12.45 21.74
N THR A 604 6.10 -12.37 23.07
CA THR A 604 6.31 -11.11 23.80
C THR A 604 7.49 -10.31 23.25
N SER A 605 8.59 -10.95 22.83
CA SER A 605 9.75 -10.22 22.29
C SER A 605 9.46 -9.51 20.98
N ASP A 606 8.74 -10.18 20.07
CA ASP A 606 8.26 -9.59 18.82
C ASP A 606 7.29 -8.44 19.11
N LEU A 607 6.34 -8.64 20.04
CA LEU A 607 5.35 -7.62 20.40
C LEU A 607 5.98 -6.39 21.07
N ASN A 608 6.98 -6.59 21.94
CA ASN A 608 7.76 -5.50 22.54
C ASN A 608 8.44 -4.66 21.46
N ASN A 609 9.13 -5.33 20.53
CA ASN A 609 9.86 -4.67 19.43
C ASN A 609 8.90 -3.93 18.51
N ALA A 610 7.81 -4.58 18.08
CA ALA A 610 6.79 -3.97 17.25
C ALA A 610 6.18 -2.74 17.95
N LEU A 611 5.69 -2.87 19.19
CA LEU A 611 5.07 -1.75 19.91
C LEU A 611 6.03 -0.58 20.06
N LEU A 612 7.27 -0.86 20.44
CA LEU A 612 8.30 0.15 20.56
C LEU A 612 8.58 0.83 19.21
N SER A 613 8.59 0.10 18.09
CA SER A 613 8.72 0.68 16.75
C SER A 613 7.66 1.76 16.50
N TYR A 614 6.37 1.44 16.69
CA TYR A 614 5.29 2.41 16.44
C TYR A 614 5.39 3.63 17.36
N ILE A 615 5.74 3.44 18.63
CA ILE A 615 5.89 4.55 19.59
C ILE A 615 7.07 5.46 19.21
N LEU A 616 8.22 4.89 18.83
CA LEU A 616 9.43 5.65 18.53
C LEU A 616 9.35 6.39 17.19
N THR A 617 8.65 5.84 16.20
CA THR A 617 8.43 6.47 14.90
C THR A 617 7.26 7.46 14.92
N GLY A 618 6.30 7.30 15.84
CA GLY A 618 5.05 8.05 15.83
C GLY A 618 4.15 7.66 14.66
N TYR A 619 4.22 6.40 14.21
CA TYR A 619 3.38 5.94 13.10
C TYR A 619 1.93 5.71 13.52
N ASN A 620 1.03 6.21 12.68
CA ASN A 620 -0.40 5.94 12.74
C ASN A 620 -0.75 4.77 11.82
N ALA A 621 -1.68 3.92 12.26
CA ALA A 621 -2.11 2.76 11.48
C ALA A 621 -3.58 2.88 11.06
N TYR A 622 -3.82 2.61 9.78
CA TYR A 622 -5.16 2.60 9.20
C TYR A 622 -5.51 1.20 8.70
N THR A 623 -6.35 0.50 9.45
CA THR A 623 -6.79 -0.87 9.18
C THR A 623 -7.81 -0.89 8.06
N THR A 624 -7.55 -1.71 7.03
CA THR A 624 -8.35 -1.81 5.82
C THR A 624 -9.18 -3.10 5.79
N ALA A 625 -10.45 -3.00 5.42
CA ALA A 625 -11.32 -4.17 5.32
C ALA A 625 -11.08 -4.97 4.04
N ALA A 626 -11.13 -6.30 4.15
CA ALA A 626 -11.16 -7.25 3.04
C ALA A 626 -12.22 -8.33 3.30
N GLY A 627 -12.71 -8.97 2.24
CA GLY A 627 -13.80 -9.94 2.27
C GLY A 627 -15.16 -9.26 2.31
N TYR A 628 -15.57 -8.79 3.49
CA TYR A 628 -16.91 -8.24 3.74
C TYR A 628 -16.91 -6.96 4.57
N ILE A 629 -17.95 -6.14 4.38
CA ILE A 629 -18.31 -5.01 5.25
C ILE A 629 -19.75 -5.22 5.72
N GLY A 630 -19.92 -5.47 7.02
CA GLY A 630 -21.16 -6.01 7.56
C GLY A 630 -21.55 -7.34 6.88
N ARG A 631 -22.81 -7.74 7.03
CA ARG A 631 -23.29 -9.02 6.52
C ARG A 631 -23.63 -9.04 5.03
N ARG A 632 -23.83 -7.87 4.40
CA ARG A 632 -24.37 -7.78 3.03
C ARG A 632 -23.33 -7.46 1.96
N PHE A 633 -22.34 -6.63 2.25
CA PHE A 633 -21.45 -6.10 1.22
C PHE A 633 -20.19 -6.95 1.11
N ARG A 634 -20.14 -7.79 0.09
CA ARG A 634 -18.91 -8.51 -0.30
C ARG A 634 -18.01 -7.56 -1.08
N ILE A 635 -16.83 -7.28 -0.56
CA ILE A 635 -15.83 -6.37 -1.15
C ILE A 635 -14.56 -7.07 -1.64
N ASP A 636 -14.39 -8.35 -1.31
CA ASP A 636 -13.19 -9.13 -1.63
C ASP A 636 -11.89 -8.35 -1.31
N HIS A 637 -11.13 -7.92 -2.33
CA HIS A 637 -9.90 -7.13 -2.16
C HIS A 637 -9.99 -5.71 -2.74
N ASP A 638 -11.18 -5.26 -3.15
CA ASP A 638 -11.34 -4.01 -3.88
C ASP A 638 -10.88 -2.79 -3.06
N VAL A 639 -11.19 -2.76 -1.74
CA VAL A 639 -10.66 -1.73 -0.82
C VAL A 639 -9.14 -1.85 -0.68
N SER A 640 -8.60 -3.07 -0.54
CA SER A 640 -7.16 -3.28 -0.39
C SER A 640 -6.34 -2.76 -1.59
N LEU A 641 -6.87 -2.90 -2.81
CA LEU A 641 -6.26 -2.39 -4.04
C LEU A 641 -6.34 -0.86 -4.15
N LEU A 642 -7.45 -0.27 -3.67
CA LEU A 642 -7.74 1.15 -3.76
C LEU A 642 -6.91 2.02 -2.80
N ILE A 643 -6.52 1.48 -1.64
CA ILE A 643 -5.90 2.27 -0.58
C ILE A 643 -4.58 2.94 -1.00
N PRO A 644 -3.61 2.24 -1.63
CA PRO A 644 -2.41 2.90 -2.18
C PRO A 644 -2.71 4.02 -3.16
N GLU A 645 -3.78 3.90 -3.94
CA GLU A 645 -4.20 4.94 -4.90
C GLU A 645 -4.62 6.22 -4.18
N LEU A 646 -5.33 6.10 -3.07
CA LEU A 646 -5.74 7.24 -2.28
C LEU A 646 -4.55 7.82 -1.49
N TRP A 647 -3.78 6.98 -0.80
CA TRP A 647 -2.71 7.41 0.10
C TRP A 647 -1.60 8.17 -0.60
N CYS A 648 -1.17 7.73 -1.79
CA CYS A 648 -0.13 8.44 -2.55
C CYS A 648 -0.58 9.83 -3.06
N ARG A 649 -1.88 10.15 -2.95
CA ARG A 649 -2.47 11.43 -3.34
C ARG A 649 -2.76 12.34 -2.15
N MET A 650 -2.44 11.93 -0.92
CA MET A 650 -2.63 12.69 0.30
C MET A 650 -1.28 13.13 0.91
N SER A 651 -1.27 14.31 1.51
CA SER A 651 -0.12 14.82 2.27
C SER A 651 -0.08 14.22 3.68
N PRO A 652 1.08 14.19 4.34
CA PRO A 652 1.20 13.72 5.72
C PRO A 652 0.25 14.47 6.68
N GLN A 653 0.08 15.78 6.49
CA GLN A 653 -0.81 16.61 7.30
C GLN A 653 -2.29 16.25 7.08
N GLU A 654 -2.69 15.89 5.86
CA GLU A 654 -4.06 15.42 5.57
C GLU A 654 -4.32 14.03 6.15
N LEU A 655 -3.27 13.25 6.43
CA LEU A 655 -3.31 11.93 7.04
C LEU A 655 -3.06 11.96 8.56
N ASP A 656 -2.97 13.13 9.18
CA ASP A 656 -2.85 13.23 10.64
C ASP A 656 -4.20 12.87 11.31
N PRO A 657 -4.27 11.83 12.14
CA PRO A 657 -5.52 11.44 12.80
C PRO A 657 -6.10 12.55 13.67
N GLN A 658 -5.28 13.39 14.32
CA GLN A 658 -5.81 14.47 15.16
C GLN A 658 -6.54 15.51 14.31
N ARG A 659 -5.96 15.90 13.17
CA ARG A 659 -6.65 16.72 12.17
C ARG A 659 -7.94 16.05 11.69
N LEU A 660 -7.88 14.78 11.28
CA LEU A 660 -9.03 14.06 10.75
C LEU A 660 -10.19 13.96 11.76
N ILE A 661 -9.89 13.71 13.04
CA ILE A 661 -10.89 13.70 14.12
C ILE A 661 -11.48 15.10 14.30
N SER A 662 -10.65 16.14 14.35
CA SER A 662 -11.12 17.53 14.55
C SER A 662 -12.05 18.03 13.43
N LEU A 663 -11.89 17.50 12.22
CA LEU A 663 -12.72 17.82 11.05
C LEU A 663 -13.93 16.91 10.89
N GLY A 664 -14.14 15.93 11.78
CA GLY A 664 -15.22 14.94 11.67
C GLY A 664 -15.04 13.94 10.53
N TYR A 665 -13.82 13.81 10.00
CA TYR A 665 -13.49 12.82 8.96
C TYR A 665 -13.25 11.44 9.55
N LEU A 666 -12.91 11.37 10.84
CA LEU A 666 -12.90 10.16 11.65
C LEU A 666 -13.91 10.31 12.78
N GLU A 667 -14.79 9.32 12.95
CA GLU A 667 -15.70 9.24 14.10
C GLU A 667 -15.27 8.13 15.07
N PRO A 668 -15.27 8.39 16.39
CA PRO A 668 -14.99 7.35 17.38
C PRO A 668 -16.13 6.33 17.42
N ILE A 669 -15.79 5.08 17.68
CA ILE A 669 -16.76 4.06 18.04
C ILE A 669 -16.79 3.99 19.56
N GLU A 670 -17.96 4.20 20.16
CA GLU A 670 -18.13 4.24 21.61
C GLU A 670 -18.71 2.93 22.13
N ASP A 671 -18.34 2.57 23.37
CA ASP A 671 -19.00 1.48 24.08
C ASP A 671 -20.48 1.82 24.28
N PHE A 672 -21.35 0.81 24.19
CA PHE A 672 -22.79 1.01 24.34
C PHE A 672 -23.46 -0.18 25.04
N GLU A 673 -24.65 0.04 25.61
CA GLU A 673 -25.45 -1.03 26.20
C GLU A 673 -26.34 -1.72 25.15
N TYR A 674 -26.32 -3.05 25.16
CA TYR A 674 -27.22 -3.88 24.37
C TYR A 674 -27.78 -5.01 25.25
N GLN A 675 -29.11 -5.05 25.39
CA GLN A 675 -29.81 -6.04 26.22
C GLN A 675 -29.28 -6.12 27.67
N GLY A 676 -28.93 -4.97 28.27
CA GLY A 676 -28.41 -4.89 29.65
C GLY A 676 -26.95 -5.31 29.82
N ARG A 677 -26.21 -5.52 28.73
CA ARG A 677 -24.77 -5.84 28.73
C ARG A 677 -24.00 -4.72 28.05
N LEU A 678 -22.82 -4.39 28.57
CA LEU A 678 -21.90 -3.43 27.95
C LEU A 678 -21.18 -4.10 26.78
N VAL A 679 -21.27 -3.50 25.60
CA VAL A 679 -20.55 -3.91 24.39
C VAL A 679 -19.32 -3.00 24.25
N PRO A 680 -18.08 -3.54 24.36
CA PRO A 680 -16.86 -2.74 24.34
C PRO A 680 -16.42 -2.38 22.91
N ALA A 681 -17.30 -1.69 22.18
CA ALA A 681 -17.12 -1.36 20.77
C ALA A 681 -15.96 -0.38 20.53
N SER A 682 -15.53 0.37 21.54
CA SER A 682 -14.39 1.28 21.46
C SER A 682 -13.06 0.61 21.11
N ARG A 683 -12.97 -0.72 21.27
CA ARG A 683 -11.83 -1.51 20.79
C ARG A 683 -11.61 -1.43 19.27
N LEU A 684 -12.62 -1.01 18.51
CA LEU A 684 -12.54 -0.81 17.07
C LEU A 684 -11.90 0.54 16.69
N GLY A 685 -11.63 1.42 17.65
CA GLY A 685 -11.03 2.73 17.45
C GLY A 685 -11.97 3.71 16.74
N TYR A 686 -11.45 4.35 15.70
CA TYR A 686 -12.15 5.33 14.87
C TYR A 686 -12.39 4.75 13.48
N ARG A 687 -13.37 5.31 12.78
CA ARG A 687 -13.69 4.90 11.41
C ARG A 687 -13.91 6.09 10.51
N ILE A 688 -13.64 5.93 9.21
CA ILE A 688 -13.89 7.02 8.24
C ILE A 688 -15.38 7.35 8.15
N THR A 689 -15.68 8.63 7.91
CA THR A 689 -17.05 9.15 7.73
C THR A 689 -17.36 9.45 6.26
N HIS A 690 -18.59 9.86 5.98
CA HIS A 690 -18.98 10.36 4.66
C HIS A 690 -18.17 11.60 4.26
N GLU A 691 -17.82 12.46 5.21
CA GLU A 691 -17.01 13.66 4.98
C GLU A 691 -15.59 13.31 4.52
N PHE A 692 -14.98 12.25 5.08
CA PHE A 692 -13.70 11.74 4.58
C PHE A 692 -13.79 11.35 3.10
N CYS A 693 -14.87 10.65 2.73
CA CYS A 693 -15.11 10.27 1.34
C CYS A 693 -15.16 11.51 0.43
N ASN A 694 -16.00 12.50 0.76
CA ASN A 694 -16.20 13.70 -0.05
C ASN A 694 -14.92 14.55 -0.16
N ALA A 695 -14.11 14.60 0.90
CA ALA A 695 -12.86 15.36 0.91
C ALA A 695 -11.75 14.72 0.07
N TYR A 696 -11.63 13.38 0.10
CA TYR A 696 -10.44 12.70 -0.41
C TYR A 696 -10.68 11.72 -1.56
N PHE A 697 -11.80 11.00 -1.59
CA PHE A 697 -12.08 10.07 -2.70
C PHE A 697 -12.32 10.80 -4.03
N GLY A 698 -12.65 12.09 -3.98
CA GLY A 698 -12.69 12.98 -5.15
C GLY A 698 -11.32 13.16 -5.83
N ARG A 699 -10.25 12.58 -5.29
CA ARG A 699 -8.92 12.48 -5.95
C ARG A 699 -8.84 11.31 -6.93
N VAL A 700 -9.75 10.35 -6.84
CA VAL A 700 -9.79 9.14 -7.67
C VAL A 700 -11.09 9.05 -8.48
N PHE A 701 -12.22 9.43 -7.88
CA PHE A 701 -13.56 9.27 -8.47
C PHE A 701 -14.26 10.61 -8.73
N ASP A 702 -15.20 10.60 -9.67
CA ASP A 702 -16.05 11.77 -9.95
C ASP A 702 -17.14 11.97 -8.89
N HIS A 703 -17.63 10.88 -8.29
CA HIS A 703 -18.75 10.89 -7.33
C HIS A 703 -18.32 10.28 -5.99
N PRO A 704 -17.41 10.92 -5.24
CA PRO A 704 -16.90 10.41 -3.97
C PRO A 704 -17.99 10.07 -2.95
N GLU A 705 -19.10 10.81 -2.97
CA GLU A 705 -20.23 10.70 -2.05
C GLU A 705 -21.01 9.39 -2.19
N THR A 706 -20.81 8.67 -3.30
CA THR A 706 -21.52 7.43 -3.63
C THR A 706 -20.67 6.16 -3.47
N ILE A 707 -19.35 6.31 -3.26
CA ILE A 707 -18.39 5.20 -3.26
C ILE A 707 -18.71 4.17 -2.18
N PHE A 708 -19.03 4.65 -0.98
CA PHE A 708 -19.45 3.78 0.11
C PHE A 708 -20.85 4.14 0.57
N HIS A 709 -21.75 3.15 0.47
CA HIS A 709 -23.11 3.29 0.99
C HIS A 709 -23.08 3.59 2.49
N LYS A 710 -24.10 4.30 3.00
CA LYS A 710 -24.22 4.62 4.44
C LYS A 710 -24.06 3.38 5.33
N GLU A 711 -24.60 2.25 4.88
CA GLU A 711 -24.52 0.96 5.60
C GLU A 711 -23.14 0.28 5.50
N MET A 712 -22.29 0.67 4.55
CA MET A 712 -20.88 0.26 4.51
C MET A 712 -20.06 1.10 5.50
N LEU A 713 -20.33 2.42 5.56
CA LEU A 713 -19.68 3.32 6.52
C LEU A 713 -20.10 3.02 7.98
N ARG A 714 -21.34 2.55 8.15
CA ARG A 714 -21.94 2.16 9.44
C ARG A 714 -22.50 0.73 9.39
N PRO A 715 -21.64 -0.31 9.50
CA PRO A 715 -22.04 -1.71 9.38
C PRO A 715 -23.15 -2.15 10.35
N GLU A 716 -23.27 -1.48 11.51
CA GLU A 716 -24.32 -1.73 12.50
C GLU A 716 -25.74 -1.49 11.96
N LEU A 717 -25.88 -0.67 10.91
CA LEU A 717 -27.17 -0.44 10.24
C LEU A 717 -27.65 -1.66 9.44
N GLN A 718 -26.76 -2.59 9.13
CA GLN A 718 -27.13 -3.82 8.41
C GLN A 718 -27.75 -4.87 9.33
N SER A 719 -27.28 -4.94 10.57
CA SER A 719 -27.74 -5.84 11.62
C SER A 719 -27.01 -5.47 12.91
N LEU A 720 -27.72 -4.88 13.87
CA LEU A 720 -27.14 -4.56 15.17
C LEU A 720 -26.74 -5.82 15.94
N GLU A 721 -27.48 -6.91 15.78
CA GLU A 721 -27.20 -8.21 16.40
C GLU A 721 -25.86 -8.80 15.91
N ASP A 722 -25.65 -8.88 14.59
CA ASP A 722 -24.38 -9.37 14.02
C ASP A 722 -23.20 -8.46 14.39
N PHE A 723 -23.46 -7.15 14.52
CA PHE A 723 -22.46 -6.18 14.92
C PHE A 723 -22.03 -6.39 16.38
N VAL A 724 -23.00 -6.57 17.29
CA VAL A 724 -22.73 -6.88 18.70
C VAL A 724 -22.02 -8.22 18.85
N ASP A 725 -22.52 -9.29 18.23
CA ASP A 725 -21.90 -10.62 18.29
C ASP A 725 -20.48 -10.61 17.72
N GLY A 726 -20.24 -9.84 16.66
CA GLY A 726 -18.90 -9.70 16.08
C GLY A 726 -17.90 -8.98 17.00
N ILE A 727 -18.35 -7.96 17.75
CA ILE A 727 -17.51 -7.29 18.75
C ILE A 727 -17.24 -8.23 19.93
N GLU A 728 -18.26 -8.92 20.43
CA GLU A 728 -18.11 -9.89 21.52
C GLU A 728 -17.15 -11.02 21.12
N ASN A 729 -17.27 -11.54 19.89
CA ASN A 729 -16.35 -12.54 19.34
C ASN A 729 -14.89 -12.04 19.28
N ILE A 730 -14.66 -10.79 18.90
CA ILE A 730 -13.32 -10.17 18.94
C ILE A 730 -12.79 -10.11 20.37
N VAL A 731 -13.61 -9.65 21.32
CA VAL A 731 -13.22 -9.43 22.73
C VAL A 731 -12.92 -10.76 23.43
N GLU A 732 -13.76 -11.77 23.23
CA GLU A 732 -13.58 -13.12 23.76
C GLU A 732 -12.28 -13.75 23.24
N ALA A 733 -12.01 -13.60 21.94
CA ALA A 733 -10.78 -14.12 21.34
C ALA A 733 -9.54 -13.36 21.87
N GLN A 734 -9.60 -12.03 21.97
CA GLN A 734 -8.55 -11.21 22.60
C GLN A 734 -8.30 -11.63 24.05
N GLN A 735 -9.36 -11.86 24.83
CA GLN A 735 -9.26 -12.29 26.23
C GLN A 735 -8.59 -13.67 26.33
N LYS A 736 -8.99 -14.62 25.48
CA LYS A 736 -8.38 -15.96 25.43
C LYS A 736 -6.90 -15.90 25.11
N VAL A 737 -6.52 -15.13 24.09
CA VAL A 737 -5.12 -14.97 23.69
C VAL A 737 -4.32 -14.31 24.81
N ALA A 738 -4.82 -13.22 25.41
CA ALA A 738 -4.12 -12.52 26.48
C ALA A 738 -3.93 -13.38 27.73
N ARG A 739 -4.94 -14.17 28.13
CA ARG A 739 -4.83 -15.11 29.25
C ARG A 739 -3.74 -16.16 29.06
N ALA A 740 -3.40 -16.52 27.82
CA ALA A 740 -2.30 -17.45 27.56
C ALA A 740 -0.94 -16.88 28.02
N TYR A 741 -0.68 -15.59 27.77
CA TYR A 741 0.54 -14.90 28.23
C TYR A 741 0.63 -14.78 29.76
N LEU A 742 -0.51 -14.67 30.43
CA LEU A 742 -0.58 -14.69 31.90
C LEU A 742 -0.31 -16.11 32.43
N ALA A 743 -0.87 -17.13 31.77
CA ALA A 743 -0.78 -18.52 32.21
C ALA A 743 0.63 -19.10 32.06
N ASP A 744 1.36 -18.76 30.99
CA ASP A 744 2.74 -19.20 30.78
C ASP A 744 3.79 -18.26 31.42
N GLY A 745 3.34 -17.16 32.04
CA GLY A 745 4.19 -16.18 32.72
C GLY A 745 4.94 -15.23 31.79
N SER A 746 4.80 -15.36 30.46
CA SER A 746 5.49 -14.54 29.48
C SER A 746 5.10 -13.06 29.51
N VAL A 747 3.98 -12.72 30.14
CA VAL A 747 3.55 -11.34 30.43
C VAL A 747 4.60 -10.55 31.24
N GLU A 748 5.44 -11.24 32.04
CA GLU A 748 6.49 -10.59 32.84
C GLU A 748 7.65 -10.05 31.99
N ALA A 749 7.83 -10.56 30.76
CA ALA A 749 8.78 -9.99 29.81
C ALA A 749 8.20 -8.83 28.99
N ALA A 750 6.90 -8.53 29.11
CA ALA A 750 6.29 -7.47 28.33
C ALA A 750 6.75 -6.09 28.82
N ILE A 751 7.08 -5.19 27.88
CA ILE A 751 7.33 -3.78 28.24
C ILE A 751 6.09 -3.18 28.90
N PRO A 752 6.22 -2.16 29.77
CA PRO A 752 5.09 -1.64 30.55
C PRO A 752 3.79 -1.38 29.79
N PRO A 753 3.78 -0.72 28.62
CA PRO A 753 2.52 -0.53 27.87
C PRO A 753 1.89 -1.85 27.41
N LEU A 754 2.68 -2.81 26.94
CA LEU A 754 2.17 -4.12 26.51
C LEU A 754 1.69 -4.95 27.70
N LYS A 755 2.40 -4.92 28.83
CA LYS A 755 2.01 -5.60 30.06
C LYS A 755 0.63 -5.13 30.52
N ALA A 756 0.45 -3.81 30.63
CA ALA A 756 -0.84 -3.22 30.97
C ALA A 756 -1.95 -3.65 29.98
N LEU A 757 -1.65 -3.65 28.68
CA LEU A 757 -2.60 -4.03 27.64
C LEU A 757 -3.03 -5.50 27.75
N LEU A 758 -2.10 -6.42 27.97
CA LEU A 758 -2.38 -7.85 28.12
C LEU A 758 -3.28 -8.12 29.34
N HIS A 759 -3.03 -7.45 30.47
CA HIS A 759 -3.92 -7.53 31.63
C HIS A 759 -5.32 -6.95 31.32
N ILE A 760 -5.40 -5.79 30.67
CA ILE A 760 -6.70 -5.21 30.27
C ILE A 760 -7.47 -6.14 29.33
N MET A 761 -6.80 -6.78 28.37
CA MET A 761 -7.42 -7.75 27.48
C MET A 761 -7.93 -8.98 28.24
N ALA A 762 -7.13 -9.51 29.18
CA ALA A 762 -7.43 -10.75 29.91
C ALA A 762 -8.47 -10.57 31.04
N GLU A 763 -8.37 -9.47 31.78
CA GLU A 763 -9.04 -9.24 33.07
C GLU A 763 -9.95 -8.00 33.06
N GLY A 764 -9.92 -7.21 31.99
CA GLY A 764 -10.72 -5.98 31.81
C GLY A 764 -10.07 -4.72 32.40
N SER A 765 -9.07 -4.86 33.27
CA SER A 765 -8.33 -3.74 33.85
C SER A 765 -6.90 -4.12 34.21
N TYR A 766 -6.03 -3.12 34.37
CA TYR A 766 -4.70 -3.24 34.95
C TYR A 766 -4.59 -2.26 36.11
N GLU A 767 -4.30 -2.76 37.32
CA GLU A 767 -4.30 -1.95 38.55
C GLU A 767 -5.61 -1.16 38.77
N GLY A 768 -6.75 -1.76 38.39
CA GLY A 768 -8.07 -1.12 38.46
C GLY A 768 -8.35 -0.06 37.38
N LYS A 769 -7.45 0.11 36.41
CA LYS A 769 -7.56 1.09 35.31
C LYS A 769 -7.91 0.39 34.00
N THR A 770 -8.82 0.97 33.23
CA THR A 770 -9.19 0.49 31.89
C THR A 770 -8.30 1.13 30.82
N VAL A 771 -8.46 0.70 29.56
CA VAL A 771 -7.72 1.27 28.41
C VAL A 771 -7.97 2.78 28.23
N HIS A 772 -9.09 3.31 28.70
CA HIS A 772 -9.42 4.74 28.59
C HIS A 772 -8.76 5.61 29.65
N ASN A 773 -8.12 5.00 30.66
CA ASN A 773 -7.48 5.77 31.72
C ASN A 773 -6.27 6.54 31.15
N PRO A 774 -6.14 7.87 31.39
CA PRO A 774 -5.04 8.67 30.88
C PRO A 774 -3.65 8.16 31.26
N GLU A 775 -3.51 7.55 32.45
CA GLU A 775 -2.23 6.97 32.88
C GLU A 775 -1.85 5.76 32.02
N ILE A 776 -2.82 4.92 31.63
CA ILE A 776 -2.58 3.81 30.70
C ILE A 776 -2.21 4.34 29.31
N ARG A 777 -2.97 5.32 28.79
CA ARG A 777 -2.67 5.95 27.49
C ARG A 777 -1.27 6.57 27.45
N SER A 778 -0.82 7.17 28.56
CA SER A 778 0.50 7.79 28.66
C SER A 778 1.66 6.82 28.42
N LEU A 779 1.50 5.54 28.77
CA LEU A 779 2.52 4.49 28.57
C LEU A 779 2.88 4.28 27.08
N PHE A 780 1.95 4.62 26.18
CA PHE A 780 2.10 4.47 24.73
C PHE A 780 2.70 5.71 24.07
N THR A 781 3.10 6.73 24.84
CA THR A 781 3.68 7.96 24.30
C THR A 781 5.20 7.87 24.19
N ARG A 782 5.76 8.50 23.15
CA ARG A 782 7.21 8.55 22.94
C ARG A 782 7.95 9.21 24.11
N ASP A 783 7.37 10.26 24.67
CA ASP A 783 7.95 11.01 25.79
C ASP A 783 8.09 10.15 27.05
N TYR A 784 7.09 9.31 27.35
CA TYR A 784 7.19 8.34 28.43
C TYR A 784 8.32 7.35 28.17
N VAL A 785 8.34 6.73 26.98
CA VAL A 785 9.31 5.69 26.63
C VAL A 785 10.75 6.19 26.74
N ILE A 786 11.07 7.34 26.15
CA ILE A 786 12.46 7.83 26.09
C ILE A 786 13.01 8.23 27.47
N ARG A 787 12.12 8.60 28.41
CA ARG A 787 12.50 8.93 29.79
C ARG A 787 12.50 7.73 30.74
N SER A 788 12.06 6.57 30.26
CA SER A 788 11.89 5.38 31.10
C SER A 788 13.21 4.62 31.31
N GLU A 789 13.37 4.04 32.51
CA GLU A 789 14.55 3.24 32.82
C GLU A 789 14.58 1.92 32.03
N TRP A 790 13.42 1.31 31.78
CA TRP A 790 13.35 0.05 31.02
C TRP A 790 13.84 0.25 29.58
N TYR A 791 13.56 1.39 28.95
CA TYR A 791 14.08 1.69 27.61
C TYR A 791 15.59 1.95 27.65
N ALA A 792 16.06 2.72 28.63
CA ALA A 792 17.50 2.94 28.83
C ALA A 792 18.26 1.63 29.04
N GLU A 793 17.68 0.66 29.76
CA GLU A 793 18.25 -0.67 29.94
C GLU A 793 18.37 -1.44 28.60
N ARG A 794 17.37 -1.39 27.73
CA ARG A 794 17.44 -2.00 26.39
C ARG A 794 18.58 -1.44 25.55
N LEU A 795 18.82 -0.13 25.63
CA LEU A 795 19.92 0.53 24.90
C LEU A 795 21.28 0.11 25.46
N ARG A 796 21.43 0.02 26.78
CA ARG A 796 22.66 -0.49 27.42
C ARG A 796 22.92 -1.95 27.03
N LYS A 797 21.89 -2.79 27.04
CA LYS A 797 21.99 -4.18 26.58
C LYS A 797 22.42 -4.28 25.12
N GLN A 798 21.92 -3.41 24.24
CA GLN A 798 22.38 -3.37 22.85
C GLN A 798 23.86 -2.99 22.75
N GLN A 799 24.31 -1.98 23.51
CA GLN A 799 25.71 -1.58 23.55
C GLN A 799 26.61 -2.73 24.04
N GLU A 800 26.22 -3.39 25.14
CA GLU A 800 26.93 -4.55 25.70
C GLU A 800 27.02 -5.69 24.69
N GLN A 801 25.92 -5.97 23.97
CA GLN A 801 25.89 -6.98 22.92
C GLN A 801 26.86 -6.66 21.78
N HIS A 802 26.90 -5.41 21.31
CA HIS A 802 27.84 -5.00 20.27
C HIS A 802 29.31 -5.07 20.72
N ILE A 803 29.60 -4.74 21.97
CA ILE A 803 30.93 -4.88 22.58
C ILE A 803 31.34 -6.36 22.60
N SER A 804 30.49 -7.21 23.18
CA SER A 804 30.73 -8.66 23.30
C SER A 804 30.93 -9.33 21.95
N HIS A 805 30.10 -8.98 20.96
CA HIS A 805 30.18 -9.51 19.61
C HIS A 805 31.50 -9.09 18.90
N CYS A 806 31.93 -7.85 19.06
CA CYS A 806 33.22 -7.40 18.52
C CYS A 806 34.41 -8.08 19.19
N GLU A 807 34.38 -8.27 20.51
CA GLU A 807 35.43 -9.00 21.24
C GLU A 807 35.52 -10.46 20.77
N HIS A 808 34.37 -11.09 20.49
CA HIS A 808 34.33 -12.42 19.88
C HIS A 808 34.95 -12.44 18.47
N HIS A 809 34.59 -11.49 17.60
CA HIS A 809 35.19 -11.37 16.26
C HIS A 809 36.70 -11.16 16.30
N ILE A 810 37.20 -10.30 17.19
CA ILE A 810 38.63 -10.06 17.37
C ILE A 810 39.34 -11.34 17.81
N THR A 811 38.76 -12.07 18.77
CA THR A 811 39.30 -13.35 19.24
C THR A 811 39.35 -14.38 18.12
N TYR A 812 38.27 -14.53 17.36
CA TYR A 812 38.18 -15.44 16.22
C TYR A 812 39.21 -15.10 15.14
N LEU A 813 39.30 -13.84 14.71
CA LEU A 813 40.21 -13.40 13.66
C LEU A 813 41.68 -13.55 14.07
N ASN A 814 42.03 -13.25 15.33
CA ASN A 814 43.37 -13.50 15.86
C ASN A 814 43.69 -14.99 15.87
N GLY A 815 42.75 -15.82 16.33
CA GLY A 815 42.89 -17.28 16.31
C GLY A 815 43.11 -17.82 14.90
N PHE A 816 42.28 -17.40 13.94
CA PHE A 816 42.40 -17.77 12.53
C PHE A 816 43.78 -17.38 11.97
N LEU A 817 44.21 -16.12 12.15
CA LEU A 817 45.50 -15.64 11.66
C LEU A 817 46.70 -16.35 12.30
N ALA A 818 46.58 -16.84 13.53
CA ALA A 818 47.64 -17.56 14.23
C ALA A 818 47.75 -19.04 13.81
N HIS A 819 46.65 -19.69 13.46
CA HIS A 819 46.60 -21.15 13.21
C HIS A 819 46.51 -21.53 11.73
N SER A 820 46.20 -20.60 10.84
CA SER A 820 46.15 -20.87 9.40
C SER A 820 47.55 -20.81 8.78
N HIS A 821 48.09 -21.98 8.43
CA HIS A 821 49.34 -22.09 7.68
C HIS A 821 49.09 -21.93 6.17
N ASN A 822 50.04 -21.33 5.44
CA ASN A 822 49.98 -21.12 3.99
C ASN A 822 48.79 -20.26 3.47
N LEU A 823 48.36 -19.25 4.24
CA LEU A 823 47.41 -18.25 3.74
C LEU A 823 48.02 -17.47 2.57
N GLU A 824 47.23 -17.25 1.52
CA GLU A 824 47.54 -16.28 0.47
C GLU A 824 47.72 -14.88 1.08
N LYS A 825 48.65 -14.08 0.52
CA LYS A 825 49.00 -12.77 1.08
C LYS A 825 47.82 -11.82 1.09
N GLU A 826 47.00 -11.87 0.04
CA GLU A 826 45.80 -11.07 -0.16
C GLU A 826 44.77 -11.35 0.95
N LEU A 827 44.45 -12.62 1.19
CA LEU A 827 43.54 -13.03 2.25
C LEU A 827 44.08 -12.66 3.64
N GLN A 828 45.39 -12.81 3.87
CA GLN A 828 46.01 -12.41 5.13
C GLN A 828 45.89 -10.90 5.37
N GLN A 829 46.09 -10.07 4.34
CA GLN A 829 45.91 -8.62 4.43
C GLN A 829 44.45 -8.25 4.68
N GLU A 830 43.52 -8.92 4.00
CA GLU A 830 42.09 -8.72 4.20
C GLU A 830 41.67 -9.04 5.64
N MET A 831 42.09 -10.19 6.19
CA MET A 831 41.78 -10.56 7.57
C MET A 831 42.36 -9.57 8.58
N LYS A 832 43.58 -9.07 8.36
CA LYS A 832 44.18 -8.00 9.19
C LYS A 832 43.38 -6.69 9.10
N SER A 833 42.87 -6.36 7.93
CA SER A 833 42.00 -5.19 7.73
C SER A 833 40.68 -5.34 8.50
N ARG A 834 40.02 -6.50 8.40
CA ARG A 834 38.80 -6.83 9.15
C ARG A 834 39.04 -6.79 10.66
N LEU A 835 40.17 -7.31 11.13
CA LEU A 835 40.56 -7.25 12.55
C LEU A 835 40.73 -5.81 13.04
N LYS A 836 41.44 -4.97 12.26
CA LYS A 836 41.60 -3.54 12.57
C LYS A 836 40.25 -2.84 12.64
N LYS A 837 39.34 -3.14 11.71
CA LYS A 837 37.98 -2.58 11.72
C LYS A 837 37.19 -3.02 12.95
N ALA A 838 37.23 -4.30 13.33
CA ALA A 838 36.58 -4.80 14.53
C ALA A 838 37.11 -4.12 15.81
N GLN A 839 38.42 -3.86 15.89
CA GLN A 839 39.01 -3.12 17.01
C GLN A 839 38.52 -1.66 17.07
N GLN A 840 38.44 -0.99 15.92
CA GLN A 840 37.90 0.37 15.85
C GLN A 840 36.43 0.43 16.24
N ASP A 841 35.63 -0.55 15.82
CA ASP A 841 34.21 -0.64 16.17
C ASP A 841 34.05 -0.92 17.66
N LEU A 842 34.88 -1.78 18.27
CA LEU A 842 34.91 -2.02 19.70
C LEU A 842 35.21 -0.73 20.49
N ASP A 843 36.24 0.03 20.08
CA ASP A 843 36.60 1.29 20.73
C ASP A 843 35.47 2.32 20.63
N ARG A 844 34.77 2.38 19.50
CA ARG A 844 33.57 3.20 19.30
C ARG A 844 32.42 2.76 20.21
N TYR A 845 32.12 1.47 20.26
CA TYR A 845 30.99 0.95 21.03
C TYR A 845 31.16 1.13 22.54
N LYS A 846 32.41 1.18 23.04
CA LYS A 846 32.71 1.50 24.45
C LYS A 846 32.48 2.98 24.81
N GLN A 847 32.29 3.87 23.84
CA GLN A 847 32.07 5.30 24.11
C GLN A 847 30.63 5.58 24.57
N LYS A 848 30.46 6.60 25.42
CA LYS A 848 29.14 7.08 25.85
C LYS A 848 28.31 7.65 24.69
N ASP A 849 28.97 8.30 23.73
CA ASP A 849 28.30 8.87 22.57
C ASP A 849 27.63 7.81 21.69
N TYR A 850 28.18 6.58 21.68
CA TYR A 850 27.54 5.46 20.99
C TYR A 850 26.21 5.09 21.65
N LEU A 851 26.17 4.97 22.98
CA LEU A 851 24.92 4.70 23.71
C LEU A 851 23.87 5.79 23.45
N ASN A 852 24.28 7.07 23.43
CA ASN A 852 23.40 8.18 23.09
C ASN A 852 22.86 8.08 21.66
N SER A 853 23.67 7.58 20.71
CA SER A 853 23.22 7.34 19.33
C SER A 853 22.18 6.22 19.22
N LEU A 854 22.01 5.37 20.22
CA LEU A 854 20.98 4.32 20.17
C LEU A 854 19.59 4.86 20.57
N VAL A 855 19.48 6.08 21.11
CA VAL A 855 18.19 6.68 21.49
C VAL A 855 17.33 6.91 20.26
N GLY A 856 16.13 6.33 20.24
CA GLY A 856 15.23 6.28 19.09
C GLY A 856 15.34 4.99 18.27
N THR A 857 16.20 4.03 18.66
CA THR A 857 16.21 2.66 18.13
C THR A 857 15.45 1.69 19.03
N LEU A 858 15.24 0.45 18.59
CA LEU A 858 14.58 -0.59 19.40
C LEU A 858 15.43 -1.10 20.58
N GLY A 859 16.75 -0.89 20.54
CA GLY A 859 17.70 -1.55 21.45
C GLY A 859 17.59 -3.08 21.41
N LEU A 860 18.00 -3.74 22.50
CA LEU A 860 17.91 -5.19 22.66
C LEU A 860 16.83 -5.56 23.69
N ASP A 861 15.85 -6.35 23.26
CA ASP A 861 14.83 -6.92 24.13
C ASP A 861 15.42 -8.03 25.01
N PRO A 862 15.16 -8.04 26.33
CA PRO A 862 15.47 -9.19 27.16
C PRO A 862 14.57 -10.37 26.78
N LEU A 863 15.15 -11.45 26.26
CA LEU A 863 14.39 -12.66 25.96
C LEU A 863 13.84 -13.29 27.24
N PHE A 864 12.55 -13.65 27.20
CA PHE A 864 11.94 -14.53 28.21
C PHE A 864 12.60 -15.91 28.14
N ARG A 865 12.99 -16.45 29.30
CA ARG A 865 13.80 -17.67 29.42
C ARG A 865 12.99 -18.85 29.95
#